data_AF-A0A939WSD5-F1
#
_entry.id   AF-A0A939WSD5-F1
#
_cell.length_a   1.000
_cell.length_b   1.000
_cell.length_c   1.000
_cell.angle_alpha   90.00
_cell.angle_beta   90.00
_cell.angle_gamma   90.00
#
_symmetry.space_group_name_H-M   'P 1'
#
loop_
_entity.id
_entity.type
_entity.pdbx_description
1 polymer ?
#
loop_
_entity_poly.entity_id
_entity_poly.type
_entity_poly.pdbx_seq_one_letter_code
_entity_poly.pdbx_strand_id
1 'polypeptide(L)'
;MKKFFMIFILTAIFSVSGCWNNAYPKPEAFNDTDGTESVSDNDADESEDLESLPDNDSVNDTDNDIVSDEDIFIDLCENNPCIGIEHSTEECFASNGSYRCGCEGDYFWYDSACILDPCDMNKCGEIEDSTGECIPKGHDYICKCEEDFFWYESQYTSTCILSSCRGNPCNGKENSSGECIPLTSDSHECKCIENYYWNENACIPSPCKSDSCSKIENATGECIVINPNQYSCSCKNGYFWNGEECASMPECSKKSGNPCKDSSTGLIWSSMQLTSLYNASCKNEGGFYDWHVPSIGELRSLIVGCPGTMPGGSCGVDTQCTNSDCYTEGCQSCDYSSDGRYSKLGDTELLLSFSMDEETYLWIAAFSSGGIGRTQCPAFLNIEVNYNCEPESKFRCARCEEGYLWENDKCVKSPCTQKSCDIPHSDPGWCVPESGTTFRCKCKKDYVWNGSECILNPCFYKPCKEIPHADPDRCYYNNETTFQCQCDKNYIWNGSACAPSKCLEEPCKDIPHAYNICTPLGEDKYSCACIESFEWGAESYAWDGEKCVSPCDSKPCEIPNSDGKCDVQTAEIYICGCKYPYYWDSDSRKCVNLCDDNPCSKDEHSTGQCYSKYGPDYTCECIGNYYWGASSKKCLPN
;
A
#
# COMPACT_ATOMS: atom_id res chain seq x y z
N MET A 1 -27.66 39.86 28.65
CA MET A 1 -26.18 40.01 28.67
C MET A 1 -25.65 38.71 29.26
N LYS A 2 -25.20 37.76 28.42
CA LYS A 2 -23.78 37.59 27.98
C LYS A 2 -22.87 37.37 29.20
N LYS A 3 -22.04 36.33 29.37
CA LYS A 3 -21.54 35.10 28.71
C LYS A 3 -20.80 34.34 29.86
N PHE A 4 -20.59 33.03 29.94
CA PHE A 4 -19.89 32.11 29.05
C PHE A 4 -20.21 30.68 29.53
N PHE A 5 -20.71 29.83 28.63
CA PHE A 5 -20.76 28.38 28.77
C PHE A 5 -19.91 27.85 27.60
N MET A 6 -18.91 27.02 27.88
CA MET A 6 -18.22 26.24 26.85
C MET A 6 -18.17 24.80 27.36
N ILE A 7 -19.06 23.99 26.78
CA ILE A 7 -19.11 22.54 26.90
C ILE A 7 -18.38 22.00 25.66
N PHE A 8 -17.35 21.19 25.87
CA PHE A 8 -16.83 20.27 24.87
C PHE A 8 -17.75 19.05 24.83
N ILE A 9 -18.33 18.75 23.67
CA ILE A 9 -18.94 17.45 23.37
C ILE A 9 -18.00 16.74 22.40
N LEU A 10 -17.39 15.65 22.88
CA LEU A 10 -16.79 14.59 22.09
C LEU A 10 -17.76 13.41 22.13
N THR A 11 -18.21 12.95 20.97
CA THR A 11 -18.82 11.64 20.72
C THR A 11 -17.82 10.89 19.82
N ALA A 12 -17.18 9.80 20.27
CA ALA A 12 -17.64 8.40 20.26
C ALA A 12 -17.70 7.81 18.83
N ILE A 13 -17.27 6.61 18.45
CA ILE A 13 -16.66 5.37 19.01
C ILE A 13 -16.23 4.55 17.76
N PHE A 14 -15.17 3.72 17.83
CA PHE A 14 -15.16 2.27 17.48
C PHE A 14 -13.72 1.74 17.40
N SER A 15 -13.33 1.00 18.44
CA SER A 15 -12.20 0.07 18.44
C SER A 15 -12.77 -1.31 18.71
N VAL A 16 -12.67 -2.21 17.72
CA VAL A 16 -12.95 -3.64 17.90
C VAL A 16 -11.62 -4.34 18.10
N SER A 17 -11.46 -4.90 19.30
CA SER A 17 -10.40 -5.82 19.69
C SER A 17 -10.82 -7.26 19.43
N GLY A 18 -9.95 -8.05 18.81
CA GLY A 18 -10.08 -9.50 18.71
C GLY A 18 -8.72 -10.17 18.51
N CYS A 19 -7.94 -10.31 19.58
CA CYS A 19 -6.72 -11.15 19.57
C CYS A 19 -7.10 -12.60 19.91
N TRP A 20 -6.90 -13.50 18.94
CA TRP A 20 -6.84 -14.94 19.15
C TRP A 20 -5.38 -15.35 19.42
N ASN A 21 -5.15 -16.01 20.56
CA ASN A 21 -3.88 -16.66 20.89
C ASN A 21 -3.81 -18.02 20.18
N ASN A 22 -2.88 -18.17 19.23
CA ASN A 22 -2.34 -19.47 18.84
C ASN A 22 -0.83 -19.46 19.12
N ALA A 23 -0.44 -20.29 20.09
CA ALA A 23 0.94 -20.57 20.44
C ALA A 23 1.56 -21.47 19.37
N TYR A 24 2.70 -21.04 18.80
CA TYR A 24 3.62 -21.91 18.07
C TYR A 24 4.86 -22.18 18.94
N PRO A 25 5.43 -23.40 18.90
CA PRO A 25 6.54 -23.80 19.73
C PRO A 25 7.89 -23.26 19.21
N LYS A 26 8.81 -23.01 20.17
CA LYS A 26 10.22 -22.65 19.94
C LYS A 26 10.97 -23.75 19.15
N PRO A 27 11.94 -23.39 18.29
CA PRO A 27 12.93 -24.33 17.80
C PRO A 27 14.06 -24.52 18.81
N GLU A 28 14.40 -25.77 19.09
CA GLU A 28 15.56 -26.19 19.88
C GLU A 28 16.84 -26.06 19.04
N ALA A 29 17.93 -25.70 19.71
CA ALA A 29 19.30 -25.72 19.19
C ALA A 29 20.07 -26.93 19.76
N PHE A 30 21.19 -27.28 19.10
CA PHE A 30 22.20 -28.35 19.36
C PHE A 30 21.95 -29.66 18.57
N ASN A 31 22.92 -30.30 17.89
CA ASN A 31 24.39 -30.23 17.95
C ASN A 31 25.03 -30.85 16.68
N ASP A 32 26.25 -30.41 16.34
CA ASP A 32 27.17 -31.05 15.37
C ASP A 32 27.61 -32.45 15.82
N THR A 33 27.85 -33.38 14.87
CA THR A 33 29.11 -34.15 14.70
C THR A 33 29.03 -35.23 13.61
N ASP A 34 30.19 -35.45 12.95
CA ASP A 34 30.62 -36.49 11.99
C ASP A 34 30.00 -36.48 10.58
N GLY A 35 30.77 -36.46 9.48
CA GLY A 35 32.17 -36.86 9.30
C GLY A 35 32.24 -37.94 8.21
N THR A 36 33.23 -37.85 7.31
CA THR A 36 33.57 -38.72 6.16
C THR A 36 32.80 -38.45 4.85
N GLU A 37 33.33 -38.60 3.64
CA GLU A 37 34.67 -38.45 3.01
C GLU A 37 34.46 -38.90 1.54
N SER A 38 34.87 -38.09 0.55
CA SER A 38 35.37 -38.48 -0.80
C SER A 38 35.49 -37.18 -1.62
N VAL A 39 36.68 -36.60 -1.83
CA VAL A 39 37.79 -37.01 -2.73
C VAL A 39 37.28 -37.19 -4.18
N SER A 40 37.80 -36.58 -5.23
CA SER A 40 38.73 -35.46 -5.48
C SER A 40 38.74 -35.23 -7.01
N ASP A 41 39.11 -34.02 -7.41
CA ASP A 41 39.82 -33.60 -8.62
C ASP A 41 39.26 -33.94 -10.02
N ASN A 42 39.08 -32.89 -10.84
CA ASN A 42 39.91 -32.69 -12.03
C ASN A 42 39.83 -31.23 -12.52
N ASP A 43 41.03 -30.65 -12.67
CA ASP A 43 41.37 -29.40 -13.33
C ASP A 43 41.28 -29.48 -14.87
N ALA A 44 41.53 -28.32 -15.49
CA ALA A 44 41.87 -28.00 -16.88
C ALA A 44 40.67 -27.58 -17.77
N ASP A 45 40.49 -26.31 -18.13
CA ASP A 45 41.35 -25.41 -18.95
C ASP A 45 41.29 -25.80 -20.44
N GLU A 46 40.53 -25.03 -21.23
CA GLU A 46 40.86 -24.68 -22.63
C GLU A 46 39.87 -23.64 -23.19
N SER A 47 40.43 -22.47 -23.49
CA SER A 47 39.95 -21.44 -24.40
C SER A 47 39.96 -21.94 -25.85
N GLU A 48 38.98 -21.57 -26.69
CA GLU A 48 39.27 -21.15 -28.07
C GLU A 48 38.27 -20.10 -28.58
N ASP A 49 38.88 -19.06 -29.12
CA ASP A 49 38.44 -17.95 -29.96
C ASP A 49 37.35 -18.24 -31.01
N LEU A 50 36.55 -17.21 -31.33
CA LEU A 50 36.08 -17.00 -32.70
C LEU A 50 35.95 -15.50 -33.01
N GLU A 51 36.45 -15.19 -34.19
CA GLU A 51 37.06 -13.93 -34.58
C GLU A 51 36.07 -12.85 -34.99
N SER A 52 36.54 -11.63 -34.78
CA SER A 52 36.04 -10.34 -35.22
C SER A 52 36.39 -10.00 -36.68
N LEU A 53 35.59 -9.07 -37.25
CA LEU A 53 35.89 -8.03 -38.27
C LEU A 53 35.38 -8.24 -39.71
N PRO A 54 35.20 -7.16 -40.53
CA PRO A 54 35.31 -5.72 -40.22
C PRO A 54 34.15 -4.82 -40.70
N ASP A 55 34.15 -3.60 -40.16
CA ASP A 55 33.56 -2.39 -40.70
C ASP A 55 34.08 -2.04 -42.11
N ASN A 56 33.23 -1.40 -42.92
CA ASN A 56 33.70 -0.61 -44.05
C ASN A 56 32.90 0.70 -44.15
N ASP A 57 33.64 1.80 -44.07
CA ASP A 57 33.18 3.18 -44.15
C ASP A 57 32.77 3.60 -45.57
N SER A 58 31.75 4.48 -45.62
CA SER A 58 31.59 5.64 -46.52
C SER A 58 31.49 5.45 -48.04
N VAL A 59 30.47 6.05 -48.68
CA VAL A 59 30.59 7.06 -49.77
C VAL A 59 29.19 7.64 -50.12
N ASN A 60 29.09 8.96 -49.97
CA ASN A 60 28.31 10.01 -50.67
C ASN A 60 26.88 9.82 -51.20
N ASP A 61 26.01 10.71 -50.71
CA ASP A 61 25.20 11.72 -51.45
C ASP A 61 24.97 11.50 -52.95
N THR A 62 23.70 11.30 -53.33
CA THR A 62 22.81 12.25 -54.05
C THR A 62 21.76 11.45 -54.83
N ASP A 63 20.48 11.58 -54.48
CA ASP A 63 19.49 12.21 -55.38
C ASP A 63 18.08 12.12 -54.80
N ASN A 64 17.41 13.27 -54.85
CA ASN A 64 15.97 13.40 -54.74
C ASN A 64 15.31 12.54 -55.81
N ASP A 65 14.36 11.70 -55.41
CA ASP A 65 13.13 11.53 -56.19
C ASP A 65 11.95 11.42 -55.23
N ILE A 66 11.15 12.48 -55.27
CA ILE A 66 9.80 12.56 -54.74
C ILE A 66 8.95 11.60 -55.58
N VAL A 67 8.65 10.43 -55.04
CA VAL A 67 7.60 9.58 -55.58
C VAL A 67 6.32 9.95 -54.85
N SER A 68 5.40 10.52 -55.62
CA SER A 68 4.01 10.78 -55.25
C SER A 68 3.34 9.55 -54.67
N ASP A 69 2.59 9.75 -53.59
CA ASP A 69 1.62 8.80 -53.03
C ASP A 69 0.66 8.30 -54.13
N GLU A 70 0.99 7.15 -54.73
CA GLU A 70 0.00 6.25 -55.30
C GLU A 70 -0.27 5.18 -54.25
N ASP A 71 -1.56 5.00 -53.94
CA ASP A 71 -2.12 4.12 -52.92
C ASP A 71 -1.39 2.77 -52.85
N ILE A 72 -0.54 2.60 -51.82
CA ILE A 72 -0.01 1.29 -51.43
C ILE A 72 -1.21 0.47 -50.95
N PHE A 73 -1.75 -0.35 -51.83
CA PHE A 73 -2.73 -1.37 -51.48
C PHE A 73 -2.00 -2.43 -50.63
N ILE A 74 -1.94 -2.22 -49.32
CA ILE A 74 -1.40 -3.21 -48.39
C ILE A 74 -2.37 -4.40 -48.43
N ASP A 75 -1.93 -5.52 -48.99
CA ASP A 75 -2.64 -6.77 -48.88
C ASP A 75 -2.48 -7.29 -47.45
N LEU A 76 -3.48 -6.99 -46.61
CA LEU A 76 -3.51 -7.40 -45.20
C LEU A 76 -3.55 -8.93 -45.03
N CYS A 77 -3.76 -9.70 -46.11
CA CYS A 77 -3.70 -11.15 -46.11
C CYS A 77 -2.34 -11.71 -46.60
N GLU A 78 -1.36 -10.88 -46.93
CA GLU A 78 -0.06 -11.32 -47.49
C GLU A 78 0.72 -12.26 -46.55
N ASN A 79 0.61 -12.06 -45.23
CA ASN A 79 1.18 -12.94 -44.20
C ASN A 79 0.12 -13.82 -43.51
N ASN A 80 -1.09 -13.91 -44.08
CA ASN A 80 -2.27 -14.60 -43.55
C ASN A 80 -2.39 -14.52 -42.01
N PRO A 81 -2.94 -13.42 -41.46
CA PRO A 81 -3.11 -13.24 -40.02
C PRO A 81 -4.09 -14.23 -39.36
N CYS A 82 -4.74 -15.09 -40.15
CA CYS A 82 -5.67 -16.12 -39.67
C CYS A 82 -4.99 -17.40 -39.21
N ILE A 83 -3.68 -17.56 -39.47
CA ILE A 83 -2.92 -18.74 -39.05
C ILE A 83 -2.73 -18.71 -37.53
N GLY A 84 -3.09 -19.81 -36.87
CA GLY A 84 -2.92 -19.99 -35.42
C GLY A 84 -4.04 -19.41 -34.57
N ILE A 85 -5.12 -18.89 -35.18
CA ILE A 85 -6.34 -18.51 -34.46
C ILE A 85 -7.18 -19.77 -34.22
N GLU A 86 -7.51 -20.03 -32.95
CA GLU A 86 -8.34 -21.17 -32.55
C GLU A 86 -9.72 -21.12 -33.24
N HIS A 87 -10.18 -22.26 -33.77
CA HIS A 87 -11.41 -22.40 -34.56
C HIS A 87 -11.48 -21.57 -35.86
N SER A 88 -10.35 -21.05 -36.36
CA SER A 88 -10.29 -20.48 -37.71
C SER A 88 -10.10 -21.55 -38.78
N THR A 89 -10.70 -21.34 -39.96
CA THR A 89 -10.42 -22.15 -41.16
C THR A 89 -9.13 -21.72 -41.87
N GLU A 90 -8.39 -20.76 -41.30
CA GLU A 90 -7.18 -20.15 -41.87
C GLU A 90 -7.39 -19.42 -43.21
N GLU A 91 -8.64 -19.22 -43.62
CA GLU A 91 -8.99 -18.46 -44.82
C GLU A 91 -9.07 -16.96 -44.49
N CYS A 92 -8.21 -16.13 -45.08
CA CYS A 92 -8.22 -14.68 -44.90
C CYS A 92 -9.03 -13.98 -46.00
N PHE A 93 -9.88 -13.04 -45.59
CA PHE A 93 -10.66 -12.19 -46.48
C PHE A 93 -10.36 -10.71 -46.18
N ALA A 94 -9.63 -10.04 -47.08
CA ALA A 94 -9.38 -8.60 -46.98
C ALA A 94 -10.62 -7.77 -47.36
N SER A 95 -10.93 -6.73 -46.59
CA SER A 95 -12.03 -5.79 -46.86
C SER A 95 -11.71 -4.40 -46.33
N ASN A 96 -11.61 -3.41 -47.24
CA ASN A 96 -11.48 -1.96 -46.95
C ASN A 96 -10.69 -1.60 -45.68
N GLY A 97 -9.38 -1.91 -45.68
CA GLY A 97 -8.47 -1.56 -44.58
C GLY A 97 -8.54 -2.48 -43.35
N SER A 98 -9.27 -3.58 -43.44
CA SER A 98 -9.33 -4.64 -42.42
C SER A 98 -9.29 -6.03 -43.07
N TYR A 99 -9.12 -7.08 -42.26
CA TYR A 99 -9.25 -8.48 -42.67
C TYR A 99 -10.26 -9.19 -41.77
N ARG A 100 -10.83 -10.29 -42.26
CA ARG A 100 -11.57 -11.25 -41.45
C ARG A 100 -11.11 -12.66 -41.77
N CYS A 101 -11.16 -13.56 -40.80
CA CYS A 101 -10.86 -14.96 -41.02
C CYS A 101 -12.14 -15.78 -41.16
N GLY A 102 -12.07 -16.87 -41.92
CA GLY A 102 -13.09 -17.90 -41.88
C GLY A 102 -13.04 -18.66 -40.55
N CYS A 103 -14.19 -19.14 -40.10
CA CYS A 103 -14.35 -19.84 -38.82
C CYS A 103 -15.01 -21.20 -39.04
N GLU A 104 -14.63 -22.17 -38.21
CA GLU A 104 -15.09 -23.55 -38.30
C GLU A 104 -16.48 -23.73 -37.68
N GLY A 105 -17.36 -24.49 -38.35
CA GLY A 105 -18.65 -24.91 -37.78
C GLY A 105 -19.56 -23.74 -37.39
N ASP A 106 -19.93 -23.69 -36.10
CA ASP A 106 -20.85 -22.71 -35.50
C ASP A 106 -20.09 -21.48 -34.94
N TYR A 107 -18.80 -21.32 -35.26
CA TYR A 107 -18.00 -20.17 -34.86
C TYR A 107 -18.12 -19.03 -35.88
N PHE A 108 -18.12 -17.78 -35.39
CA PHE A 108 -18.23 -16.57 -36.18
C PHE A 108 -17.04 -15.64 -35.91
N TRP A 109 -16.62 -14.91 -36.95
CA TRP A 109 -15.52 -13.95 -36.85
C TRP A 109 -15.97 -12.66 -36.17
N TYR A 110 -15.40 -12.35 -35.01
CA TYR A 110 -15.61 -11.10 -34.28
C TYR A 110 -14.25 -10.45 -33.97
N ASP A 111 -14.05 -9.23 -34.47
CA ASP A 111 -12.85 -8.40 -34.40
C ASP A 111 -11.55 -9.08 -34.83
N SER A 112 -11.04 -10.02 -34.02
CA SER A 112 -9.78 -10.72 -34.22
C SER A 112 -9.80 -12.22 -33.89
N ALA A 113 -10.97 -12.80 -33.56
CA ALA A 113 -11.08 -14.21 -33.17
C ALA A 113 -12.34 -14.89 -33.72
N CYS A 114 -12.29 -16.21 -33.84
CA CYS A 114 -13.45 -17.05 -34.08
C CYS A 114 -14.09 -17.44 -32.75
N ILE A 115 -15.33 -17.01 -32.51
CA ILE A 115 -16.06 -17.29 -31.27
C ILE A 115 -17.40 -17.94 -31.56
N LEU A 116 -17.85 -18.82 -30.67
CA LEU A 116 -19.19 -19.39 -30.71
C LEU A 116 -20.21 -18.25 -30.63
N ASP A 117 -21.33 -18.31 -31.36
CA ASP A 117 -22.35 -17.26 -31.30
C ASP A 117 -22.81 -17.09 -29.84
N PRO A 118 -22.63 -15.90 -29.23
CA PRO A 118 -23.04 -15.66 -27.84
C PRO A 118 -24.55 -15.86 -27.62
N CYS A 119 -25.35 -15.92 -28.70
CA CYS A 119 -26.78 -16.19 -28.70
C CYS A 119 -27.21 -17.66 -28.89
N ASP A 120 -26.29 -18.60 -29.14
CA ASP A 120 -26.64 -19.99 -29.52
C ASP A 120 -27.38 -20.82 -28.46
N MET A 121 -27.35 -20.41 -27.19
CA MET A 121 -28.01 -21.12 -26.08
C MET A 121 -29.35 -20.52 -25.61
N ASN A 122 -29.96 -19.60 -26.38
CA ASN A 122 -31.22 -18.92 -26.01
C ASN A 122 -31.22 -18.42 -24.54
N LYS A 123 -30.11 -17.80 -24.13
CA LYS A 123 -29.95 -17.27 -22.77
C LYS A 123 -31.02 -16.24 -22.40
N CYS A 124 -31.54 -15.53 -23.41
CA CYS A 124 -32.58 -14.52 -23.26
C CYS A 124 -33.96 -15.11 -22.95
N GLY A 125 -34.21 -16.39 -23.24
CA GLY A 125 -35.51 -17.03 -22.99
C GLY A 125 -35.78 -17.36 -21.52
N GLU A 126 -34.74 -17.39 -20.67
CA GLU A 126 -34.87 -17.66 -19.23
C GLU A 126 -34.83 -16.38 -18.37
N ILE A 127 -34.60 -15.22 -18.99
CA ILE A 127 -34.52 -13.94 -18.30
C ILE A 127 -35.94 -13.35 -18.16
N GLU A 128 -36.31 -12.99 -16.93
CA GLU A 128 -37.59 -12.34 -16.64
C GLU A 128 -37.69 -10.99 -17.37
N ASP A 129 -38.88 -10.65 -17.88
CA ASP A 129 -39.17 -9.43 -18.64
C ASP A 129 -38.35 -9.25 -19.95
N SER A 130 -37.76 -10.34 -20.45
CA SER A 130 -37.13 -10.44 -21.77
C SER A 130 -38.13 -10.95 -22.81
N THR A 131 -38.06 -10.42 -24.03
CA THR A 131 -38.83 -10.94 -25.19
C THR A 131 -38.29 -12.28 -25.71
N GLY A 132 -37.15 -12.74 -25.19
CA GLY A 132 -36.43 -13.93 -25.66
C GLY A 132 -35.57 -13.68 -26.91
N GLU A 133 -35.64 -12.50 -27.51
CA GLU A 133 -34.81 -12.12 -28.66
C GLU A 133 -33.40 -11.72 -28.20
N CYS A 134 -32.39 -12.43 -28.69
CA CYS A 134 -30.98 -12.22 -28.40
C CYS A 134 -30.30 -11.41 -29.50
N ILE A 135 -29.46 -10.44 -29.10
CA ILE A 135 -28.69 -9.58 -29.98
C ILE A 135 -27.21 -9.73 -29.61
N PRO A 136 -26.35 -10.23 -30.52
CA PRO A 136 -24.92 -10.37 -30.22
C PRO A 136 -24.23 -9.01 -30.10
N LYS A 137 -23.33 -8.86 -29.11
CA LYS A 137 -22.55 -7.65 -28.78
C LYS A 137 -21.10 -8.03 -28.48
N GLY A 138 -20.26 -8.13 -29.51
CA GLY A 138 -18.86 -8.56 -29.36
C GLY A 138 -18.77 -10.00 -28.85
N HIS A 139 -18.08 -10.20 -27.72
CA HIS A 139 -18.00 -11.49 -27.03
C HIS A 139 -19.21 -11.80 -26.11
N ASP A 140 -20.18 -10.88 -26.01
CA ASP A 140 -21.34 -10.99 -25.13
C ASP A 140 -22.67 -10.86 -25.90
N TYR A 141 -23.79 -10.87 -25.18
CA TYR A 141 -25.13 -10.74 -25.74
C TYR A 141 -25.97 -9.69 -25.00
N ILE A 142 -26.90 -9.09 -25.72
CA ILE A 142 -27.96 -8.22 -25.20
C ILE A 142 -29.29 -8.93 -25.43
N CYS A 143 -30.15 -8.97 -24.41
CA CYS A 143 -31.52 -9.40 -24.62
C CYS A 143 -32.44 -8.20 -24.83
N LYS A 144 -33.35 -8.34 -25.80
CA LYS A 144 -34.41 -7.36 -26.01
C LYS A 144 -35.46 -7.52 -24.94
N CYS A 145 -35.66 -6.48 -24.14
CA CYS A 145 -36.63 -6.47 -23.06
C CYS A 145 -38.06 -6.15 -23.52
N GLU A 146 -39.04 -6.53 -22.71
CA GLU A 146 -40.45 -6.19 -22.88
C GLU A 146 -40.71 -4.67 -22.75
N GLU A 147 -41.92 -4.24 -23.11
CA GLU A 147 -42.32 -2.82 -23.04
C GLU A 147 -42.19 -2.29 -21.60
N ASP A 148 -41.65 -1.08 -21.43
CA ASP A 148 -41.27 -0.46 -20.14
C ASP A 148 -40.02 -1.06 -19.44
N PHE A 149 -39.32 -2.04 -20.03
CA PHE A 149 -38.07 -2.59 -19.50
C PHE A 149 -36.88 -2.28 -20.41
N PHE A 150 -35.68 -2.24 -19.84
CA PHE A 150 -34.44 -2.10 -20.61
C PHE A 150 -33.36 -3.06 -20.11
N TRP A 151 -32.42 -3.38 -21.00
CA TRP A 151 -31.31 -4.26 -20.70
C TRP A 151 -30.31 -3.53 -19.83
N TYR A 152 -30.10 -4.03 -18.62
CA TYR A 152 -29.13 -3.50 -17.67
C TYR A 152 -28.00 -4.51 -17.48
N GLU A 153 -26.78 -3.99 -17.57
CA GLU A 153 -25.54 -4.76 -17.50
C GLU A 153 -24.68 -4.16 -16.38
N SER A 154 -24.24 -5.01 -15.45
CA SER A 154 -23.33 -4.64 -14.36
C SER A 154 -22.23 -5.69 -14.23
N GLN A 155 -21.23 -5.42 -13.40
CA GLN A 155 -20.14 -6.36 -13.13
C GLN A 155 -20.57 -7.72 -12.54
N TYR A 156 -21.84 -7.87 -12.10
CA TYR A 156 -22.35 -9.10 -11.48
C TYR A 156 -23.59 -9.69 -12.15
N THR A 157 -24.39 -8.88 -12.86
CA THR A 157 -25.69 -9.32 -13.40
C THR A 157 -26.04 -8.60 -14.70
N SER A 158 -26.59 -9.35 -15.65
CA SER A 158 -27.18 -8.84 -16.89
C SER A 158 -28.64 -9.29 -16.97
N THR A 159 -29.58 -8.35 -16.90
CA THR A 159 -31.03 -8.66 -16.86
C THR A 159 -31.87 -7.50 -17.37
N CYS A 160 -33.14 -7.76 -17.68
CA CYS A 160 -34.12 -6.70 -17.93
C CYS A 160 -34.58 -6.09 -16.61
N ILE A 161 -34.57 -4.76 -16.51
CA ILE A 161 -35.11 -4.03 -15.34
C ILE A 161 -36.09 -2.95 -15.78
N LEU A 162 -37.00 -2.59 -14.87
CA LEU A 162 -38.01 -1.57 -15.12
C LEU A 162 -37.33 -0.24 -15.48
N SER A 163 -37.77 0.38 -16.57
CA SER A 163 -37.25 1.65 -17.05
C SER A 163 -37.72 2.81 -16.18
N SER A 164 -36.78 3.60 -15.67
CA SER A 164 -37.05 4.90 -15.05
C SER A 164 -37.64 5.93 -16.03
N CYS A 165 -37.56 5.68 -17.34
CA CYS A 165 -38.19 6.51 -18.38
C CYS A 165 -39.69 6.24 -18.56
N ARG A 166 -40.29 5.38 -17.74
CA ARG A 166 -41.74 5.15 -17.74
C ARG A 166 -42.51 6.45 -17.55
N GLY A 167 -43.41 6.75 -18.49
CA GLY A 167 -44.17 8.01 -18.51
C GLY A 167 -43.39 9.23 -19.00
N ASN A 168 -42.16 9.02 -19.51
CA ASN A 168 -41.25 10.03 -20.04
C ASN A 168 -41.09 11.25 -19.10
N PRO A 169 -40.30 11.13 -18.02
CA PRO A 169 -40.05 12.21 -17.06
C PRO A 169 -39.36 13.44 -17.69
N CYS A 170 -38.81 13.30 -18.90
CA CYS A 170 -38.16 14.35 -19.65
C CYS A 170 -39.12 15.26 -20.40
N ASN A 171 -40.38 14.83 -20.58
CA ASN A 171 -41.39 15.60 -21.29
C ASN A 171 -41.86 16.80 -20.45
N GLY A 172 -41.78 18.00 -21.01
CA GLY A 172 -42.15 19.25 -20.33
C GLY A 172 -41.10 19.82 -19.37
N LYS A 173 -39.91 19.20 -19.24
CA LYS A 173 -38.78 19.81 -18.55
C LYS A 173 -38.20 20.95 -19.38
N GLU A 174 -37.83 22.05 -18.72
CA GLU A 174 -37.22 23.21 -19.37
C GLU A 174 -35.88 22.83 -20.01
N ASN A 175 -35.63 23.28 -21.24
CA ASN A 175 -34.41 23.01 -22.02
C ASN A 175 -34.11 21.52 -22.29
N SER A 176 -35.09 20.64 -22.09
CA SER A 176 -35.07 19.23 -22.50
C SER A 176 -35.63 19.08 -23.91
N SER A 177 -35.08 18.16 -24.72
CA SER A 177 -35.68 17.76 -26.00
C SER A 177 -36.89 16.83 -25.81
N GLY A 178 -37.13 16.36 -24.58
CA GLY A 178 -38.17 15.38 -24.26
C GLY A 178 -37.75 13.94 -24.52
N GLU A 179 -36.50 13.68 -24.92
CA GLU A 179 -35.95 12.33 -25.09
C GLU A 179 -35.34 11.86 -23.76
N CYS A 180 -35.71 10.65 -23.32
CA CYS A 180 -35.31 10.06 -22.04
C CYS A 180 -34.42 8.84 -22.27
N ILE A 181 -33.33 8.74 -21.51
CA ILE A 181 -32.36 7.66 -21.56
C ILE A 181 -32.35 7.02 -20.16
N PRO A 182 -32.79 5.76 -20.00
CA PRO A 182 -32.77 5.09 -18.69
C PRO A 182 -31.33 4.65 -18.35
N LEU A 183 -30.90 4.89 -17.10
CA LEU A 183 -29.60 4.43 -16.58
C LEU A 183 -29.79 3.26 -15.62
N THR A 184 -30.74 3.38 -14.69
CA THR A 184 -31.11 2.36 -13.71
C THR A 184 -32.63 2.33 -13.56
N SER A 185 -33.14 1.50 -12.65
CA SER A 185 -34.57 1.46 -12.33
C SER A 185 -35.10 2.76 -11.70
N ASP A 186 -34.21 3.58 -11.13
CA ASP A 186 -34.53 4.84 -10.45
C ASP A 186 -33.85 6.08 -11.05
N SER A 187 -32.89 5.92 -11.96
CA SER A 187 -32.13 7.02 -12.59
C SER A 187 -32.32 7.07 -14.10
N HIS A 188 -32.42 8.28 -14.63
CA HIS A 188 -32.54 8.57 -16.06
C HIS A 188 -31.79 9.86 -16.40
N GLU A 189 -31.45 9.99 -17.69
CA GLU A 189 -30.98 11.22 -18.28
C GLU A 189 -31.98 11.76 -19.29
N CYS A 190 -32.16 13.08 -19.29
CA CYS A 190 -32.89 13.75 -20.36
C CYS A 190 -31.91 14.36 -21.32
N LYS A 191 -32.10 14.08 -22.61
CA LYS A 191 -31.36 14.78 -23.65
C LYS A 191 -31.77 16.24 -23.65
N CYS A 192 -30.79 17.12 -23.54
CA CYS A 192 -31.01 18.55 -23.51
C CYS A 192 -30.94 19.17 -24.91
N ILE A 193 -31.56 20.33 -25.09
CA ILE A 193 -31.44 21.12 -26.31
C ILE A 193 -30.04 21.75 -26.42
N GLU A 194 -29.70 22.28 -27.60
CA GLU A 194 -28.38 22.85 -27.89
C GLU A 194 -27.92 23.87 -26.83
N ASN A 195 -26.66 23.78 -26.40
CA ASN A 195 -26.03 24.55 -25.32
C ASN A 195 -26.53 24.25 -23.88
N TYR A 196 -27.22 23.13 -23.66
CA TYR A 196 -27.58 22.64 -22.33
C TYR A 196 -27.11 21.20 -22.15
N TYR A 197 -26.86 20.80 -20.90
CA TYR A 197 -26.53 19.42 -20.56
C TYR A 197 -27.28 18.97 -19.31
N TRP A 198 -27.44 17.65 -19.16
CA TRP A 198 -28.18 17.07 -18.04
C TRP A 198 -27.33 17.06 -16.77
N ASN A 199 -27.86 17.63 -15.69
CA ASN A 199 -27.20 17.61 -14.39
C ASN A 199 -28.26 17.47 -13.28
N GLU A 200 -28.11 16.46 -12.43
CA GLU A 200 -28.87 16.27 -11.18
C GLU A 200 -30.41 16.40 -11.30
N ASN A 201 -30.99 16.12 -12.48
CA ASN A 201 -32.43 16.20 -12.81
C ASN A 201 -32.90 17.47 -13.59
N ALA A 202 -31.99 18.33 -14.06
CA ALA A 202 -32.33 19.48 -14.89
C ALA A 202 -31.36 19.68 -16.07
N CYS A 203 -31.85 20.27 -17.16
CA CYS A 203 -31.00 20.76 -18.23
C CYS A 203 -30.47 22.15 -17.86
N ILE A 204 -29.18 22.23 -17.54
CA ILE A 204 -28.51 23.48 -17.16
C ILE A 204 -27.62 23.99 -18.30
N PRO A 205 -27.35 25.30 -18.37
CA PRO A 205 -26.49 25.87 -19.41
C PRO A 205 -25.13 25.17 -19.47
N SER A 206 -24.75 24.71 -20.65
CA SER A 206 -23.48 24.05 -20.88
C SER A 206 -22.33 25.06 -20.86
N PRO A 207 -21.19 24.73 -20.20
CA PRO A 207 -19.97 25.51 -20.35
C PRO A 207 -19.37 25.38 -21.77
N CYS A 208 -19.75 24.34 -22.51
CA CYS A 208 -19.49 24.18 -23.93
C CYS A 208 -20.50 24.97 -24.76
N LYS A 209 -20.24 26.26 -24.98
CA LYS A 209 -20.94 27.05 -25.99
C LYS A 209 -20.40 26.68 -27.37
N SER A 210 -21.18 26.86 -28.44
CA SER A 210 -20.80 26.58 -29.84
C SER A 210 -19.40 27.06 -30.26
N ASP A 211 -18.90 28.09 -29.58
CA ASP A 211 -17.65 28.77 -29.90
C ASP A 211 -16.50 28.48 -28.92
N SER A 212 -16.74 27.71 -27.84
CA SER A 212 -15.78 27.55 -26.74
C SER A 212 -14.45 26.92 -27.20
N CYS A 213 -14.51 25.86 -28.01
CA CYS A 213 -13.31 25.17 -28.53
C CYS A 213 -12.96 25.55 -29.98
N SER A 214 -13.94 26.03 -30.74
CA SER A 214 -13.81 26.35 -32.17
C SER A 214 -12.83 27.51 -32.47
N LYS A 215 -12.52 28.34 -31.46
CA LYS A 215 -11.60 29.49 -31.59
C LYS A 215 -10.20 29.21 -31.02
N ILE A 216 -9.99 28.05 -30.41
CA ILE A 216 -8.73 27.70 -29.77
C ILE A 216 -7.79 27.10 -30.81
N GLU A 217 -6.59 27.64 -30.90
CA GLU A 217 -5.57 27.15 -31.81
C GLU A 217 -5.24 25.68 -31.49
N ASN A 218 -5.11 24.84 -32.53
CA ASN A 218 -4.86 23.40 -32.41
C ASN A 218 -5.95 22.57 -31.71
N ALA A 219 -7.13 23.14 -31.42
CA ALA A 219 -8.31 22.36 -31.07
C ALA A 219 -8.96 21.73 -32.30
N THR A 220 -9.65 20.60 -32.13
CA THR A 220 -10.51 19.98 -33.17
C THR A 220 -11.88 20.66 -33.25
N GLY A 221 -12.24 21.44 -32.24
CA GLY A 221 -13.54 22.10 -32.09
C GLY A 221 -14.53 21.31 -31.23
N GLU A 222 -14.21 20.06 -30.86
CA GLU A 222 -15.03 19.28 -29.93
C GLU A 222 -14.84 19.77 -28.49
N CYS A 223 -15.95 19.86 -27.75
CA CYS A 223 -15.99 20.34 -26.38
C CYS A 223 -16.66 19.31 -25.48
N ILE A 224 -16.01 19.02 -24.35
CA ILE A 224 -16.45 18.06 -23.33
C ILE A 224 -16.74 18.83 -22.04
N VAL A 225 -17.94 18.66 -21.49
CA VAL A 225 -18.31 19.28 -20.21
C VAL A 225 -17.71 18.45 -19.07
N ILE A 226 -16.97 19.10 -18.15
CA ILE A 226 -16.39 18.45 -16.96
C ILE A 226 -17.34 18.60 -15.77
N ASN A 227 -17.78 19.82 -15.52
CA ASN A 227 -18.72 20.19 -14.46
C ASN A 227 -19.43 21.50 -14.87
N PRO A 228 -20.41 22.02 -14.10
CA PRO A 228 -21.20 23.19 -14.53
C PRO A 228 -20.37 24.44 -14.88
N ASN A 229 -19.13 24.53 -14.38
CA ASN A 229 -18.25 25.68 -14.57
C ASN A 229 -16.98 25.37 -15.39
N GLN A 230 -16.80 24.15 -15.87
CA GLN A 230 -15.54 23.71 -16.48
C GLN A 230 -15.78 22.81 -17.69
N TYR A 231 -14.96 23.00 -18.72
CA TYR A 231 -14.98 22.23 -19.96
C TYR A 231 -13.56 21.87 -20.40
N SER A 232 -13.46 20.92 -21.32
CA SER A 232 -12.23 20.53 -22.01
C SER A 232 -12.44 20.58 -23.51
N CYS A 233 -11.41 20.91 -24.26
CA CYS A 233 -11.44 20.82 -25.72
C CYS A 233 -10.61 19.63 -26.20
N SER A 234 -11.09 18.93 -27.21
CA SER A 234 -10.27 17.93 -27.91
C SER A 234 -9.22 18.65 -28.76
N CYS A 235 -7.98 18.17 -28.73
CA CYS A 235 -6.85 18.77 -29.43
C CYS A 235 -6.42 17.91 -30.63
N LYS A 236 -5.83 18.56 -31.64
CA LYS A 236 -5.22 17.87 -32.79
C LYS A 236 -4.01 17.04 -32.35
N ASN A 237 -3.66 16.01 -33.13
CA ASN A 237 -2.51 15.16 -32.85
C ASN A 237 -1.23 15.96 -32.57
N GLY A 238 -0.51 15.60 -31.50
CA GLY A 238 0.69 16.31 -31.02
C GLY A 238 0.40 17.45 -30.06
N TYR A 239 -0.87 17.70 -29.71
CA TYR A 239 -1.30 18.72 -28.75
C TYR A 239 -2.21 18.10 -27.69
N PHE A 240 -2.18 18.66 -26.48
CA PHE A 240 -3.03 18.24 -25.37
C PHE A 240 -3.71 19.44 -24.73
N TRP A 241 -4.89 19.21 -24.14
CA TRP A 241 -5.62 20.25 -23.42
C TRP A 241 -4.98 20.47 -22.04
N ASN A 242 -4.47 21.67 -21.79
CA ASN A 242 -3.85 22.01 -20.50
C ASN A 242 -4.81 22.67 -19.49
N GLY A 243 -6.09 22.80 -19.84
CA GLY A 243 -7.11 23.50 -19.05
C GLY A 243 -7.56 24.83 -19.66
N GLU A 244 -6.76 25.43 -20.53
CA GLU A 244 -7.05 26.73 -21.18
C GLU A 244 -6.85 26.71 -22.69
N GLU A 245 -5.82 26.00 -23.18
CA GLU A 245 -5.49 25.88 -24.60
C GLU A 245 -4.99 24.48 -24.98
N CYS A 246 -4.93 24.22 -26.29
CA CYS A 246 -4.25 23.04 -26.82
C CYS A 246 -2.75 23.33 -26.93
N ALA A 247 -2.03 23.01 -25.86
CA ALA A 247 -0.58 23.14 -25.79
C ALA A 247 0.11 22.01 -26.55
N SER A 248 1.26 22.28 -27.15
CA SER A 248 2.10 21.23 -27.74
C SER A 248 2.45 20.19 -26.67
N MET A 249 2.40 18.91 -27.02
CA MET A 249 2.86 17.84 -26.13
C MET A 249 4.27 18.15 -25.61
N PRO A 250 4.55 17.92 -24.31
CA PRO A 250 5.85 18.23 -23.71
C PRO A 250 6.99 17.53 -24.46
N GLU A 251 8.21 18.09 -24.42
CA GLU A 251 9.38 17.51 -25.10
C GLU A 251 9.64 16.03 -24.72
N CYS A 252 9.13 15.60 -23.58
CA CYS A 252 9.17 14.24 -23.06
C CYS A 252 8.44 13.17 -23.89
N SER A 253 7.52 13.56 -24.77
CA SER A 253 6.79 12.63 -25.65
C SER A 253 7.62 12.18 -26.85
N LYS A 254 8.76 12.84 -27.11
CA LYS A 254 9.74 12.36 -28.09
C LYS A 254 10.53 11.25 -27.40
N LYS A 255 10.48 10.02 -27.92
CA LYS A 255 11.33 8.88 -27.49
C LYS A 255 12.81 9.29 -27.50
N SER A 256 13.25 9.89 -26.41
CA SER A 256 14.61 10.32 -26.12
C SER A 256 14.96 9.54 -24.87
N GLY A 257 16.05 8.78 -24.89
CA GLY A 257 16.51 7.96 -23.76
C GLY A 257 16.96 8.76 -22.52
N ASN A 258 16.40 9.95 -22.29
CA ASN A 258 16.67 10.83 -21.16
C ASN A 258 15.44 10.92 -20.25
N PRO A 259 15.61 10.95 -18.92
CA PRO A 259 14.54 11.20 -17.97
C PRO A 259 13.77 12.49 -18.28
N CYS A 260 12.44 12.43 -18.18
CA CYS A 260 11.56 13.55 -18.46
C CYS A 260 11.36 14.42 -17.21
N LYS A 261 11.50 15.74 -17.34
CA LYS A 261 11.14 16.68 -16.27
C LYS A 261 9.71 17.19 -16.46
N ASP A 262 8.81 16.85 -15.54
CA ASP A 262 7.46 17.40 -15.48
C ASP A 262 7.44 18.70 -14.68
N SER A 263 7.36 19.82 -15.40
CA SER A 263 7.35 21.17 -14.80
C SER A 263 6.11 21.45 -13.96
N SER A 264 5.01 20.69 -14.13
CA SER A 264 3.77 20.90 -13.39
C SER A 264 3.80 20.31 -11.98
N THR A 265 4.58 19.24 -11.80
CA THR A 265 4.70 18.51 -10.52
C THR A 265 6.07 18.65 -9.87
N GLY A 266 7.10 19.06 -10.63
CA GLY A 266 8.50 19.04 -10.20
C GLY A 266 9.07 17.62 -10.12
N LEU A 267 8.40 16.65 -10.74
CA LEU A 267 8.86 15.27 -10.83
C LEU A 267 9.73 15.05 -12.06
N ILE A 268 10.70 14.17 -11.92
CA ILE A 268 11.49 13.62 -13.01
C ILE A 268 11.08 12.16 -13.19
N TRP A 269 10.67 11.81 -14.40
CA TRP A 269 10.16 10.50 -14.79
C TRP A 269 11.23 9.69 -15.53
N SER A 270 11.38 8.40 -15.22
CA SER A 270 12.37 7.52 -15.86
C SER A 270 12.12 7.43 -17.35
N SER A 271 13.16 7.28 -18.17
CA SER A 271 13.02 7.20 -19.63
C SER A 271 12.53 5.85 -20.14
N MET A 272 12.63 4.80 -19.32
CA MET A 272 12.21 3.44 -19.68
C MET A 272 11.02 3.00 -18.81
N GLN A 273 10.09 2.31 -19.45
CA GLN A 273 9.08 1.50 -18.80
C GLN A 273 9.72 0.15 -18.44
N LEU A 274 9.55 -0.30 -17.21
CA LEU A 274 10.08 -1.58 -16.73
C LEU A 274 8.98 -2.64 -16.78
N THR A 275 9.31 -3.83 -17.29
CA THR A 275 8.36 -4.92 -17.59
C THR A 275 8.32 -6.03 -16.53
N SER A 276 9.04 -5.90 -15.41
CA SER A 276 9.09 -6.96 -14.40
C SER A 276 9.06 -6.40 -12.98
N LEU A 277 7.99 -6.75 -12.24
CA LEU A 277 7.84 -6.47 -10.81
C LEU A 277 8.95 -7.10 -9.94
N TYR A 278 9.63 -8.14 -10.44
CA TYR A 278 10.79 -8.75 -9.77
C TYR A 278 11.96 -7.76 -9.60
N ASN A 279 12.02 -6.75 -10.48
CA ASN A 279 12.92 -5.60 -10.40
C ASN A 279 12.16 -4.29 -10.12
N ALA A 280 11.04 -4.32 -9.39
CA ALA A 280 10.32 -3.13 -8.89
C ALA A 280 11.11 -2.37 -7.80
N SER A 281 12.43 -2.33 -7.94
CA SER A 281 13.27 -1.40 -7.25
C SER A 281 13.67 -0.36 -8.28
N CYS A 282 13.06 0.82 -8.21
CA CYS A 282 13.54 2.01 -8.91
C CYS A 282 15.00 2.41 -8.50
N LYS A 283 15.71 1.56 -7.76
CA LYS A 283 17.08 1.79 -7.29
C LYS A 283 18.05 1.88 -8.46
N ASN A 284 18.82 2.96 -8.46
CA ASN A 284 20.05 3.17 -9.23
C ASN A 284 19.89 3.45 -10.74
N GLU A 285 18.81 4.09 -11.18
CA GLU A 285 18.82 4.70 -12.51
C GLU A 285 19.69 5.97 -12.53
N GLY A 286 20.74 5.97 -13.35
CA GLY A 286 21.58 7.16 -13.59
C GLY A 286 22.40 7.66 -12.38
N GLY A 287 22.62 6.83 -11.36
CA GLY A 287 23.38 7.20 -10.16
C GLY A 287 22.59 7.95 -9.08
N PHE A 288 21.27 8.02 -9.23
CA PHE A 288 20.36 8.60 -8.25
C PHE A 288 19.67 7.50 -7.43
N TYR A 289 19.43 7.75 -6.14
CA TYR A 289 18.89 6.76 -5.18
C TYR A 289 17.47 7.10 -4.70
N ASP A 290 16.95 8.25 -5.10
CA ASP A 290 15.67 8.83 -4.69
C ASP A 290 14.51 8.52 -5.65
N TRP A 291 14.74 7.59 -6.58
CA TRP A 291 13.68 7.11 -7.45
C TRP A 291 12.71 6.20 -6.69
N HIS A 292 11.42 6.40 -6.92
CA HIS A 292 10.32 5.61 -6.35
C HIS A 292 9.33 5.17 -7.43
N VAL A 293 8.58 4.11 -7.11
CA VAL A 293 7.40 3.73 -7.89
C VAL A 293 6.34 4.80 -7.63
N PRO A 294 5.66 5.35 -8.65
CA PRO A 294 4.70 6.44 -8.51
C PRO A 294 3.40 5.97 -7.84
N SER A 295 2.81 6.86 -7.07
CA SER A 295 1.44 6.74 -6.56
C SER A 295 0.42 6.91 -7.67
N ILE A 296 -0.82 6.52 -7.41
CA ILE A 296 -1.91 6.73 -8.38
C ILE A 296 -2.14 8.22 -8.67
N GLY A 297 -1.97 9.09 -7.66
CA GLY A 297 -2.06 10.54 -7.86
C GLY A 297 -0.96 11.08 -8.78
N GLU A 298 0.27 10.57 -8.65
CA GLU A 298 1.38 10.91 -9.55
C GLU A 298 1.12 10.41 -10.98
N LEU A 299 0.63 9.17 -11.16
CA LEU A 299 0.25 8.68 -12.49
C LEU A 299 -0.90 9.49 -13.09
N ARG A 300 -1.93 9.84 -12.31
CA ARG A 300 -3.02 10.72 -12.76
C ARG A 300 -2.50 12.08 -13.22
N SER A 301 -1.43 12.59 -12.61
CA SER A 301 -0.82 13.85 -13.04
C SER A 301 -0.26 13.81 -14.47
N LEU A 302 0.02 12.61 -14.99
CA LEU A 302 0.44 12.39 -16.37
C LEU A 302 -0.74 12.28 -17.35
N ILE A 303 -1.96 12.03 -16.86
CA ILE A 303 -3.14 11.92 -17.72
C ILE A 303 -3.51 13.31 -18.24
N VAL A 304 -3.73 13.40 -19.54
CA VAL A 304 -4.19 14.60 -20.24
C VAL A 304 -5.29 14.24 -21.23
N GLY A 305 -6.09 15.20 -21.68
CA GLY A 305 -7.13 14.96 -22.70
C GLY A 305 -8.29 14.05 -22.25
N CYS A 306 -8.29 13.54 -21.01
CA CYS A 306 -9.39 12.75 -20.46
C CYS A 306 -9.94 13.41 -19.18
N PRO A 307 -10.99 14.25 -19.29
CA PRO A 307 -11.38 15.15 -18.20
C PRO A 307 -11.85 14.48 -16.91
N GLY A 308 -12.44 13.28 -17.01
CA GLY A 308 -12.89 12.54 -15.84
C GLY A 308 -11.73 12.09 -14.95
N THR A 309 -10.63 11.64 -15.56
CA THR A 309 -9.50 11.01 -14.87
C THR A 309 -8.32 11.95 -14.63
N MET A 310 -8.24 13.09 -15.33
CA MET A 310 -7.28 14.16 -15.03
C MET A 310 -7.37 14.62 -13.56
N PRO A 311 -6.29 15.19 -12.98
CA PRO A 311 -6.32 15.69 -11.61
C PRO A 311 -7.42 16.75 -11.43
N GLY A 312 -8.27 16.57 -10.41
CA GLY A 312 -9.44 17.42 -10.17
C GLY A 312 -10.67 17.11 -11.03
N GLY A 313 -10.61 16.07 -11.88
CA GLY A 313 -11.76 15.52 -12.60
C GLY A 313 -12.77 14.80 -11.70
N SER A 314 -13.81 14.21 -12.31
CA SER A 314 -14.87 13.50 -11.59
C SER A 314 -14.41 12.17 -10.96
N CYS A 315 -13.29 11.60 -11.41
CA CYS A 315 -12.65 10.45 -10.76
C CYS A 315 -12.07 10.85 -9.40
N GLY A 316 -12.61 10.26 -8.33
CA GLY A 316 -12.21 10.54 -6.95
C GLY A 316 -10.92 9.85 -6.51
N VAL A 317 -10.41 8.90 -7.29
CA VAL A 317 -9.23 8.08 -6.92
C VAL A 317 -7.95 8.90 -6.94
N ASP A 318 -7.35 9.16 -5.79
CA ASP A 318 -6.06 9.86 -5.69
C ASP A 318 -5.20 9.27 -4.57
N THR A 319 -4.08 9.92 -4.24
CA THR A 319 -3.21 9.51 -3.12
C THR A 319 -3.91 9.49 -1.76
N GLN A 320 -4.97 10.29 -1.57
CA GLN A 320 -5.69 10.45 -0.31
C GLN A 320 -6.94 9.56 -0.25
N CYS A 321 -7.43 9.10 -1.40
CA CYS A 321 -8.63 8.30 -1.56
C CYS A 321 -8.33 7.12 -2.49
N THR A 322 -7.82 6.03 -1.92
CA THR A 322 -7.50 4.79 -2.64
C THR A 322 -8.54 3.68 -2.43
N ASN A 323 -9.62 3.96 -1.71
CA ASN A 323 -10.71 3.00 -1.48
C ASN A 323 -11.59 2.82 -2.72
N SER A 324 -12.29 1.69 -2.79
CA SER A 324 -13.25 1.40 -3.86
C SER A 324 -14.30 2.49 -4.03
N ASP A 325 -14.70 3.15 -2.94
CA ASP A 325 -15.71 4.22 -2.95
C ASP A 325 -15.24 5.49 -3.67
N CYS A 326 -13.93 5.65 -3.84
CA CYS A 326 -13.32 6.76 -4.58
C CYS A 326 -13.43 6.53 -6.10
N TYR A 327 -13.70 5.29 -6.52
CA TYR A 327 -13.92 4.94 -7.92
C TYR A 327 -15.32 5.36 -8.35
N THR A 328 -15.40 6.39 -9.18
CA THR A 328 -16.66 6.90 -9.73
C THR A 328 -16.77 6.54 -11.21
N GLU A 329 -17.93 6.79 -11.82
CA GLU A 329 -18.08 6.71 -13.28
C GLU A 329 -17.09 7.63 -14.01
N GLY A 330 -16.63 8.71 -13.36
CA GLY A 330 -15.57 9.57 -13.88
C GLY A 330 -14.21 8.90 -14.04
N CYS A 331 -13.99 7.76 -13.39
CA CYS A 331 -12.78 6.95 -13.56
C CYS A 331 -12.80 6.08 -14.82
N GLN A 332 -13.97 5.98 -15.49
CA GLN A 332 -14.09 5.30 -16.76
C GLN A 332 -13.19 5.95 -17.81
N SER A 333 -12.67 5.12 -18.69
CA SER A 333 -11.79 5.52 -19.76
C SER A 333 -12.49 6.38 -20.81
N CYS A 334 -11.75 7.33 -21.38
CA CYS A 334 -12.06 7.93 -22.66
C CYS A 334 -11.94 6.92 -23.81
N ASP A 335 -12.29 7.37 -25.03
CA ASP A 335 -12.18 6.54 -26.23
C ASP A 335 -10.75 6.03 -26.41
N TYR A 336 -10.62 4.75 -26.75
CA TYR A 336 -9.32 4.13 -26.98
C TYR A 336 -8.55 4.87 -28.09
N SER A 337 -7.28 5.16 -27.84
CA SER A 337 -6.34 5.77 -28.77
C SER A 337 -4.94 5.22 -28.56
N SER A 338 -4.25 4.90 -29.66
CA SER A 338 -2.87 4.41 -29.66
C SER A 338 -1.83 5.49 -29.99
N ASP A 339 -2.24 6.75 -30.10
CA ASP A 339 -1.36 7.88 -30.47
C ASP A 339 -0.71 8.60 -29.27
N GLY A 340 -0.96 8.11 -28.05
CA GLY A 340 -0.38 8.64 -26.81
C GLY A 340 -1.00 9.96 -26.35
N ARG A 341 -2.12 10.40 -26.94
CA ARG A 341 -2.78 11.68 -26.61
C ARG A 341 -3.19 11.83 -25.16
N TYR A 342 -3.34 10.73 -24.42
CA TYR A 342 -3.74 10.76 -23.01
C TYR A 342 -2.58 10.80 -22.02
N SER A 343 -1.32 10.80 -22.48
CA SER A 343 -0.14 10.85 -21.61
C SER A 343 0.72 12.08 -21.93
N LYS A 344 1.09 12.84 -20.90
CA LYS A 344 2.14 13.89 -21.02
C LYS A 344 3.48 13.31 -21.53
N LEU A 345 3.72 12.03 -21.30
CA LEU A 345 4.94 11.32 -21.69
C LEU A 345 4.78 10.59 -23.03
N GLY A 346 3.60 10.64 -23.66
CA GLY A 346 3.29 9.88 -24.87
C GLY A 346 3.20 8.37 -24.64
N ASP A 347 3.04 7.93 -23.38
CA ASP A 347 2.76 6.53 -23.08
C ASP A 347 1.38 6.13 -23.63
N THR A 348 1.27 4.91 -24.14
CA THR A 348 0.00 4.30 -24.59
C THR A 348 -0.37 3.07 -23.76
N GLU A 349 0.47 2.74 -22.79
CA GLU A 349 0.44 1.47 -22.07
C GLU A 349 -0.26 1.62 -20.73
N LEU A 350 -0.47 0.50 -20.06
CA LEU A 350 -0.91 0.44 -18.67
C LEU A 350 0.31 0.62 -17.75
N LEU A 351 0.25 1.61 -16.86
CA LEU A 351 1.25 1.82 -15.82
C LEU A 351 0.69 1.48 -14.43
N LEU A 352 1.44 0.68 -13.68
CA LEU A 352 1.18 0.30 -12.29
C LEU A 352 1.57 1.43 -11.33
N SER A 353 0.73 1.66 -10.32
CA SER A 353 1.08 2.47 -9.15
C SER A 353 1.42 1.59 -7.94
N PHE A 354 2.06 2.18 -6.92
CA PHE A 354 2.21 1.52 -5.61
C PHE A 354 0.97 1.68 -4.71
N SER A 355 -0.01 2.49 -5.12
CA SER A 355 -1.21 2.74 -4.33
C SER A 355 -2.07 1.47 -4.30
N MET A 356 -2.37 1.00 -3.10
CA MET A 356 -3.23 -0.16 -2.86
C MET A 356 -4.61 0.27 -2.34
N ASP A 357 -5.63 -0.49 -2.67
CA ASP A 357 -6.92 -0.43 -1.97
C ASP A 357 -6.93 -1.31 -0.71
N GLU A 358 -8.01 -1.24 0.07
CA GLU A 358 -8.18 -2.04 1.31
C GLU A 358 -8.25 -3.56 1.05
N GLU A 359 -8.44 -3.99 -0.20
CA GLU A 359 -8.77 -5.37 -0.59
C GLU A 359 -7.67 -6.06 -1.42
N THR A 360 -6.42 -5.58 -1.38
CA THR A 360 -5.21 -6.13 -2.06
C THR A 360 -5.05 -5.83 -3.56
N TYR A 361 -5.81 -4.90 -4.12
CA TYR A 361 -5.64 -4.47 -5.51
C TYR A 361 -4.64 -3.32 -5.63
N LEU A 362 -3.88 -3.31 -6.72
CA LEU A 362 -3.09 -2.15 -7.12
C LEU A 362 -3.89 -1.26 -8.08
N TRP A 363 -3.75 0.04 -7.91
CA TRP A 363 -4.28 1.02 -8.85
C TRP A 363 -3.40 1.12 -10.10
N ILE A 364 -4.04 1.24 -11.26
CA ILE A 364 -3.41 1.34 -12.58
C ILE A 364 -3.93 2.55 -13.34
N ALA A 365 -3.09 3.09 -14.22
CA ALA A 365 -3.46 4.11 -15.19
C ALA A 365 -3.27 3.55 -16.62
N ALA A 366 -4.34 3.50 -17.40
CA ALA A 366 -4.34 3.03 -18.78
C ALA A 366 -4.24 4.22 -19.74
N PHE A 367 -3.05 4.50 -20.26
CA PHE A 367 -2.84 5.67 -21.12
C PHE A 367 -3.33 5.51 -22.56
N SER A 368 -3.67 4.29 -23.00
CA SER A 368 -4.39 4.07 -24.26
C SER A 368 -5.81 4.62 -24.23
N SER A 369 -6.42 4.73 -23.05
CA SER A 369 -7.82 5.14 -22.91
C SER A 369 -8.01 6.24 -21.88
N GLY A 370 -6.91 6.75 -21.30
CA GLY A 370 -6.95 7.71 -20.19
C GLY A 370 -7.66 7.19 -18.95
N GLY A 371 -7.89 5.88 -18.81
CA GLY A 371 -8.68 5.28 -17.73
C GLY A 371 -7.88 5.06 -16.45
N ILE A 372 -8.60 5.03 -15.32
CA ILE A 372 -8.07 4.54 -14.04
C ILE A 372 -8.74 3.20 -13.75
N GLY A 373 -7.98 2.22 -13.29
CA GLY A 373 -8.49 0.88 -13.02
C GLY A 373 -7.82 0.22 -11.83
N ARG A 374 -8.21 -1.02 -11.54
CA ARG A 374 -7.63 -1.86 -10.50
C ARG A 374 -7.17 -3.17 -11.10
N THR A 375 -6.07 -3.70 -10.61
CA THR A 375 -5.58 -5.03 -10.96
C THR A 375 -5.20 -5.82 -9.71
N GLN A 376 -5.46 -7.13 -9.72
CA GLN A 376 -5.03 -8.01 -8.66
C GLN A 376 -3.56 -8.34 -8.85
N CYS A 377 -2.72 -7.83 -7.95
CA CYS A 377 -1.35 -8.26 -7.79
C CYS A 377 -1.19 -8.70 -6.33
N PRO A 378 -0.90 -9.98 -6.04
CA PRO A 378 -0.74 -10.42 -4.65
C PRO A 378 0.39 -9.61 -3.98
N ALA A 379 0.02 -8.85 -2.95
CA ALA A 379 0.86 -7.86 -2.30
C ALA A 379 2.15 -8.44 -1.68
N PHE A 380 3.25 -7.74 -1.93
CA PHE A 380 4.44 -7.36 -1.14
C PHE A 380 4.72 -7.88 0.30
N LEU A 381 4.09 -8.94 0.79
CA LEU A 381 4.37 -9.54 2.10
C LEU A 381 5.14 -10.86 1.94
N ASN A 382 6.47 -10.69 1.86
CA ASN A 382 7.52 -11.69 2.03
C ASN A 382 7.77 -12.72 0.90
N ILE A 383 9.04 -12.74 0.47
CA ILE A 383 9.84 -13.89 0.01
C ILE A 383 9.61 -14.37 -1.44
N GLU A 384 10.74 -14.68 -2.07
CA GLU A 384 10.97 -15.67 -3.14
C GLU A 384 9.77 -16.56 -3.53
N VAL A 385 8.76 -16.03 -4.22
CA VAL A 385 7.83 -16.88 -4.95
C VAL A 385 7.35 -16.17 -6.21
N ASN A 386 7.47 -16.92 -7.30
CA ASN A 386 7.17 -16.56 -8.67
C ASN A 386 5.64 -16.56 -8.88
N TYR A 387 4.98 -15.40 -8.92
CA TYR A 387 3.58 -15.29 -9.33
C TYR A 387 3.34 -14.08 -10.24
N ASN A 388 2.67 -14.35 -11.35
CA ASN A 388 2.41 -13.44 -12.46
C ASN A 388 1.27 -12.46 -12.12
N CYS A 389 1.56 -11.17 -11.98
CA CYS A 389 0.61 -10.14 -12.42
C CYS A 389 0.43 -10.28 -13.95
N GLU A 390 -0.70 -9.84 -14.50
CA GLU A 390 -0.94 -9.94 -15.96
C GLU A 390 0.32 -9.54 -16.77
N PRO A 391 0.68 -10.33 -17.80
CA PRO A 391 2.02 -10.35 -18.41
C PRO A 391 2.47 -9.04 -19.08
N GLU A 392 1.62 -8.00 -19.11
CA GLU A 392 1.88 -6.74 -19.81
C GLU A 392 1.94 -5.51 -18.89
N SER A 393 1.79 -5.67 -17.58
CA SER A 393 1.77 -4.53 -16.66
C SER A 393 3.16 -3.91 -16.51
N LYS A 394 3.32 -2.67 -16.99
CA LYS A 394 4.57 -1.91 -16.92
C LYS A 394 4.55 -0.95 -15.74
N PHE A 395 5.73 -0.52 -15.28
CA PHE A 395 5.84 0.61 -14.35
C PHE A 395 6.89 1.60 -14.84
N ARG A 396 6.75 2.84 -14.37
CA ARG A 396 7.70 3.93 -14.58
C ARG A 396 8.17 4.39 -13.21
N CYS A 397 9.38 4.93 -13.10
CA CYS A 397 9.87 5.48 -11.84
C CYS A 397 9.75 7.01 -11.87
N ALA A 398 9.50 7.61 -10.72
CA ALA A 398 9.52 9.05 -10.51
C ALA A 398 10.60 9.41 -9.49
N ARG A 399 11.12 10.63 -9.54
CA ARG A 399 11.97 11.22 -8.49
C ARG A 399 11.77 12.72 -8.42
N CYS A 400 12.27 13.36 -7.37
CA CYS A 400 12.22 14.82 -7.25
C CYS A 400 13.33 15.50 -8.06
N GLU A 401 13.13 16.79 -8.36
CA GLU A 401 14.20 17.65 -8.87
C GLU A 401 15.41 17.71 -7.92
N GLU A 402 16.58 18.02 -8.48
CA GLU A 402 17.83 18.14 -7.72
C GLU A 402 17.67 19.11 -6.53
N GLY A 403 18.06 18.65 -5.34
CA GLY A 403 17.92 19.41 -4.10
C GLY A 403 16.58 19.21 -3.37
N TYR A 404 15.73 18.30 -3.84
CA TYR A 404 14.50 17.88 -3.19
C TYR A 404 14.49 16.35 -2.96
N LEU A 405 13.79 15.89 -1.92
CA LEU A 405 13.57 14.49 -1.58
C LEU A 405 12.07 14.21 -1.56
N TRP A 406 11.68 12.99 -1.89
CA TRP A 406 10.31 12.53 -1.75
C TRP A 406 10.00 12.20 -0.28
N GLU A 407 9.12 12.97 0.35
CA GLU A 407 8.66 12.76 1.73
C GLU A 407 7.17 13.11 1.85
N ASN A 408 6.37 12.21 2.42
CA ASN A 408 4.91 12.38 2.60
C ASN A 408 4.18 12.80 1.30
N ASP A 409 4.41 12.05 0.22
CA ASP A 409 3.81 12.24 -1.11
C ASP A 409 4.11 13.60 -1.77
N LYS A 410 5.20 14.27 -1.37
CA LYS A 410 5.63 15.55 -1.94
C LYS A 410 7.15 15.67 -2.01
N CYS A 411 7.62 16.47 -2.97
CA CYS A 411 9.01 16.89 -3.01
C CYS A 411 9.29 17.98 -1.97
N VAL A 412 10.05 17.63 -0.92
CA VAL A 412 10.51 18.54 0.13
C VAL A 412 11.99 18.87 -0.07
N LYS A 413 12.44 20.04 0.39
CA LYS A 413 13.84 20.44 0.18
C LYS A 413 14.79 19.50 0.93
N SER A 414 15.71 18.88 0.19
CA SER A 414 16.67 17.93 0.70
C SER A 414 17.78 18.61 1.53
N PRO A 415 18.16 18.09 2.71
CA PRO A 415 19.42 18.44 3.35
C PRO A 415 20.64 17.83 2.64
N CYS A 416 20.41 16.79 1.83
CA CYS A 416 21.40 16.14 0.97
C CYS A 416 21.47 16.85 -0.39
N THR A 417 22.51 17.64 -0.59
CA THR A 417 22.91 18.17 -1.90
C THR A 417 24.11 17.38 -2.40
N GLN A 418 24.41 17.45 -3.70
CA GLN A 418 25.59 16.78 -4.29
C GLN A 418 26.92 17.16 -3.57
N LYS A 419 26.95 18.32 -2.88
CA LYS A 419 28.09 18.79 -2.08
C LYS A 419 28.05 18.39 -0.60
N SER A 420 26.93 17.86 -0.10
CA SER A 420 26.76 17.60 1.34
C SER A 420 27.73 16.53 1.86
N CYS A 421 28.24 15.65 0.98
CA CYS A 421 29.24 14.63 1.33
C CYS A 421 30.56 14.77 0.57
N ASP A 422 30.92 15.98 0.12
CA ASP A 422 32.25 16.32 -0.41
C ASP A 422 33.30 16.48 0.71
N ILE A 423 33.39 15.47 1.58
CA ILE A 423 34.36 15.44 2.67
C ILE A 423 35.39 14.32 2.43
N PRO A 424 36.60 14.41 3.00
CA PRO A 424 37.57 13.33 2.92
C PRO A 424 36.99 12.01 3.46
N HIS A 425 37.28 10.90 2.77
CA HIS A 425 36.93 9.53 3.20
C HIS A 425 35.44 9.16 3.22
N SER A 426 34.54 10.01 2.71
CA SER A 426 33.16 9.64 2.38
C SER A 426 33.05 9.01 0.99
N ASP A 427 31.99 8.23 0.77
CA ASP A 427 31.60 7.83 -0.58
C ASP A 427 30.89 9.03 -1.26
N PRO A 428 31.40 9.53 -2.41
CA PRO A 428 30.93 10.77 -3.05
C PRO A 428 29.49 10.74 -3.60
N GLY A 429 28.70 9.72 -3.25
CA GLY A 429 27.28 9.58 -3.61
C GLY A 429 26.37 9.15 -2.48
N TRP A 430 26.85 9.05 -1.23
CA TRP A 430 26.08 8.45 -0.13
C TRP A 430 25.80 9.44 1.00
N CYS A 431 24.97 10.44 0.70
CA CYS A 431 24.31 11.24 1.73
C CYS A 431 23.03 10.55 2.19
N VAL A 432 22.84 10.42 3.49
CA VAL A 432 21.65 9.84 4.10
C VAL A 432 20.96 10.92 4.92
N PRO A 433 19.75 11.35 4.55
CA PRO A 433 18.99 12.33 5.33
C PRO A 433 18.63 11.75 6.70
N GLU A 434 18.75 12.57 7.74
CA GLU A 434 18.28 12.27 9.10
C GLU A 434 17.19 13.30 9.44
N SER A 435 16.09 12.86 10.05
CA SER A 435 14.86 13.64 10.32
C SER A 435 15.03 15.16 10.35
N GLY A 436 14.30 15.89 9.50
CA GLY A 436 14.35 17.34 9.42
C GLY A 436 15.49 17.86 8.52
N THR A 437 16.43 18.63 9.10
CA THR A 437 17.52 19.30 8.34
C THR A 437 18.88 18.61 8.48
N THR A 438 18.93 17.49 9.18
CA THR A 438 20.17 16.75 9.43
C THR A 438 20.46 15.74 8.33
N PHE A 439 21.71 15.38 8.18
CA PHE A 439 22.14 14.31 7.29
C PHE A 439 23.40 13.66 7.86
N ARG A 440 23.66 12.42 7.46
CA ARG A 440 24.94 11.74 7.66
C ARG A 440 25.52 11.30 6.34
N CYS A 441 26.83 11.29 6.22
CA CYS A 441 27.50 10.68 5.08
C CYS A 441 27.85 9.22 5.39
N LYS A 442 27.69 8.34 4.40
CA LYS A 442 28.27 7.01 4.51
C LYS A 442 29.77 7.11 4.26
N CYS A 443 30.53 6.61 5.22
CA CYS A 443 31.97 6.61 5.17
C CYS A 443 32.48 5.38 4.42
N LYS A 444 33.64 5.54 3.77
CA LYS A 444 34.39 4.44 3.16
C LYS A 444 34.71 3.38 4.23
N LYS A 445 35.03 2.18 3.76
CA LYS A 445 35.49 1.08 4.61
C LYS A 445 36.56 1.58 5.60
N ASP A 446 36.42 1.18 6.86
CA ASP A 446 37.28 1.57 8.01
C ASP A 446 37.07 2.97 8.58
N TYR A 447 36.16 3.76 8.03
CA TYR A 447 35.79 5.08 8.56
C TYR A 447 34.37 5.10 9.13
N VAL A 448 34.11 5.98 10.09
CA VAL A 448 32.83 6.15 10.79
C VAL A 448 32.45 7.62 10.84
N TRP A 449 31.15 7.90 10.80
CA TRP A 449 30.61 9.26 10.86
C TRP A 449 30.58 9.76 12.31
N ASN A 450 31.24 10.89 12.60
CA ASN A 450 31.26 11.48 13.96
C ASN A 450 30.19 12.57 14.19
N GLY A 451 29.25 12.73 13.25
CA GLY A 451 28.29 13.85 13.26
C GLY A 451 28.66 15.01 12.34
N SER A 452 29.91 15.10 11.88
CA SER A 452 30.38 16.18 11.00
C SER A 452 31.31 15.73 9.86
N GLU A 453 32.15 14.71 10.10
CA GLU A 453 33.09 14.18 9.14
C GLU A 453 33.26 12.65 9.29
N CYS A 454 33.85 12.04 8.27
CA CYS A 454 34.26 10.63 8.30
C CYS A 454 35.64 10.52 8.94
N ILE A 455 35.68 10.02 10.17
CA ILE A 455 36.92 9.76 10.90
C ILE A 455 37.29 8.28 10.82
N LEU A 456 38.57 7.96 10.99
CA LEU A 456 39.00 6.56 11.09
C LEU A 456 38.29 5.89 12.27
N ASN A 457 37.76 4.68 12.07
CA ASN A 457 37.08 3.91 13.11
C ASN A 457 37.98 3.82 14.36
N PRO A 458 37.54 4.29 15.55
CA PRO A 458 38.35 4.23 16.78
C PRO A 458 38.82 2.81 17.14
N CYS A 459 38.08 1.79 16.71
CA CYS A 459 38.44 0.38 16.91
C CYS A 459 39.37 -0.19 15.82
N PHE A 460 39.74 0.59 14.79
CA PHE A 460 40.55 0.13 13.65
C PHE A 460 41.89 -0.48 14.08
N TYR A 461 42.58 0.15 15.02
CA TYR A 461 43.88 -0.32 15.52
C TYR A 461 43.78 -1.38 16.62
N LYS A 462 42.58 -1.94 16.88
CA LYS A 462 42.32 -2.90 17.97
C LYS A 462 42.88 -2.43 19.33
N PRO A 463 42.45 -1.25 19.84
CA PRO A 463 43.03 -0.66 21.05
C PRO A 463 42.86 -1.53 22.30
N CYS A 464 41.86 -2.40 22.35
CA CYS A 464 41.60 -3.32 23.46
C CYS A 464 42.68 -4.38 23.67
N LYS A 465 43.52 -4.65 22.65
CA LYS A 465 44.57 -5.69 22.72
C LYS A 465 45.64 -5.39 23.78
N GLU A 466 45.91 -4.11 24.05
CA GLU A 466 46.94 -3.69 25.00
C GLU A 466 46.37 -3.36 26.39
N ILE A 467 45.05 -3.48 26.58
CA ILE A 467 44.39 -3.16 27.84
C ILE A 467 44.26 -4.44 28.68
N PRO A 468 44.85 -4.48 29.89
CA PRO A 468 44.68 -5.61 30.79
C PRO A 468 43.21 -5.84 31.15
N HIS A 469 42.79 -7.10 31.21
CA HIS A 469 41.41 -7.50 31.51
C HIS A 469 40.35 -7.03 30.50
N ALA A 470 40.77 -6.65 29.29
CA ALA A 470 39.88 -6.42 28.16
C ALA A 470 39.94 -7.59 27.18
N ASP A 471 38.79 -7.92 26.59
CA ASP A 471 38.73 -8.84 25.46
C ASP A 471 39.36 -8.14 24.23
N PRO A 472 40.42 -8.70 23.64
CA PRO A 472 41.19 -8.06 22.58
C PRO A 472 40.41 -7.89 21.27
N ASP A 473 39.33 -8.65 21.06
CA ASP A 473 38.53 -8.62 19.84
C ASP A 473 37.18 -7.91 20.01
N ARG A 474 36.82 -7.51 21.24
CA ARG A 474 35.54 -6.82 21.53
C ARG A 474 35.75 -5.35 21.86
N CYS A 475 35.87 -4.56 20.80
CA CYS A 475 35.87 -3.10 20.84
C CYS A 475 34.54 -2.56 20.33
N TYR A 476 34.00 -1.58 21.04
CA TYR A 476 32.85 -0.80 20.61
C TYR A 476 33.25 0.67 20.57
N TYR A 477 32.55 1.49 19.79
CA TYR A 477 32.78 2.92 19.72
C TYR A 477 31.43 3.66 19.78
N ASN A 478 31.48 4.89 20.26
CA ASN A 478 30.35 5.82 20.17
C ASN A 478 30.65 6.87 19.09
N ASN A 479 29.65 7.68 18.74
CA ASN A 479 29.79 8.72 17.72
C ASN A 479 30.76 9.86 18.12
N GLU A 480 31.36 9.81 19.32
CA GLU A 480 32.15 10.89 19.93
C GLU A 480 33.67 10.64 19.88
N THR A 481 34.16 9.93 18.86
CA THR A 481 35.60 9.58 18.66
C THR A 481 36.21 8.65 19.70
N THR A 482 35.44 8.19 20.69
CA THR A 482 35.94 7.31 21.76
C THR A 482 35.62 5.83 21.50
N PHE A 483 36.47 4.96 22.05
CA PHE A 483 36.25 3.51 22.07
C PHE A 483 36.00 3.02 23.50
N GLN A 484 35.34 1.87 23.61
CA GLN A 484 35.14 1.13 24.85
C GLN A 484 35.44 -0.34 24.59
N CYS A 485 36.06 -1.01 25.55
CA CYS A 485 36.38 -2.42 25.45
C CYS A 485 35.43 -3.26 26.31
N GLN A 486 35.09 -4.45 25.83
CA GLN A 486 34.46 -5.45 26.70
C GLN A 486 35.48 -5.88 27.75
N CYS A 487 35.15 -5.71 29.02
CA CYS A 487 35.99 -6.19 30.11
C CYS A 487 35.67 -7.65 30.46
N ASP A 488 36.68 -8.33 31.00
CA ASP A 488 36.59 -9.67 31.59
C ASP A 488 35.60 -9.69 32.77
N LYS A 489 35.20 -10.89 33.18
CA LYS A 489 34.36 -11.09 34.36
C LYS A 489 34.95 -10.36 35.58
N ASN A 490 34.11 -9.61 36.29
CA ASN A 490 34.45 -8.77 37.47
C ASN A 490 35.27 -7.51 37.17
N TYR A 491 35.40 -7.10 35.92
CA TYR A 491 35.99 -5.82 35.55
C TYR A 491 34.96 -4.97 34.80
N ILE A 492 35.12 -3.65 34.89
CA ILE A 492 34.27 -2.69 34.18
C ILE A 492 35.10 -1.62 33.47
N TRP A 493 34.58 -1.12 32.36
CA TRP A 493 35.21 -0.05 31.61
C TRP A 493 35.01 1.29 32.32
N ASN A 494 36.09 1.97 32.71
CA ASN A 494 36.03 3.29 33.37
C ASN A 494 36.34 4.48 32.45
N GLY A 495 36.29 4.26 31.13
CA GLY A 495 36.61 5.26 30.11
C GLY A 495 38.02 5.15 29.53
N SER A 496 38.93 4.41 30.16
CA SER A 496 40.29 4.18 29.63
C SER A 496 40.88 2.80 29.90
N ALA A 497 40.41 2.11 30.95
CA ALA A 497 40.87 0.78 31.29
C ALA A 497 39.72 -0.07 31.88
N CYS A 498 39.95 -1.38 31.94
CA CYS A 498 39.12 -2.30 32.70
C CYS A 498 39.55 -2.27 34.18
N ALA A 499 38.77 -1.58 35.00
CA ALA A 499 38.98 -1.48 36.44
C ALA A 499 38.28 -2.63 37.18
N PRO A 500 38.85 -3.15 38.28
CA PRO A 500 38.18 -4.13 39.11
C PRO A 500 36.83 -3.61 39.61
N SER A 501 35.79 -4.43 39.55
CA SER A 501 34.48 -4.12 40.13
C SER A 501 34.33 -4.72 41.52
N LYS A 502 33.32 -4.27 42.27
CA LYS A 502 32.94 -4.88 43.56
C LYS A 502 32.64 -6.37 43.49
N CYS A 503 32.27 -6.91 42.32
CA CYS A 503 32.01 -8.33 42.17
C CYS A 503 33.27 -9.22 42.39
N LEU A 504 34.48 -8.65 42.36
CA LEU A 504 35.71 -9.38 42.67
C LEU A 504 35.73 -9.88 44.13
N GLU A 505 35.03 -9.20 45.03
CA GLU A 505 34.92 -9.54 46.45
C GLU A 505 33.83 -10.59 46.75
N GLU A 506 33.14 -11.12 45.72
CA GLU A 506 31.99 -12.03 45.85
C GLU A 506 30.89 -11.53 46.81
N PRO A 507 30.42 -10.27 46.70
CA PRO A 507 29.52 -9.66 47.69
C PRO A 507 28.16 -10.37 47.80
N CYS A 508 27.74 -11.10 46.76
CA CYS A 508 26.46 -11.83 46.72
C CYS A 508 26.46 -13.15 47.50
N LYS A 509 27.63 -13.63 47.94
CA LYS A 509 27.78 -14.96 48.54
C LYS A 509 27.07 -15.11 49.89
N ASP A 510 27.12 -14.04 50.69
CA ASP A 510 26.56 -14.04 52.04
C ASP A 510 25.17 -13.39 52.11
N ILE A 511 24.60 -13.00 50.96
CA ILE A 511 23.29 -12.39 50.89
C ILE A 511 22.22 -13.49 50.91
N PRO A 512 21.31 -13.50 51.91
CA PRO A 512 20.21 -14.45 51.95
C PRO A 512 19.34 -14.34 50.70
N HIS A 513 18.92 -15.49 50.17
CA HIS A 513 18.06 -15.59 48.98
C HIS A 513 18.67 -15.00 47.69
N ALA A 514 19.98 -14.75 47.66
CA ALA A 514 20.72 -14.46 46.45
C ALA A 514 21.38 -15.72 45.89
N TYR A 515 21.40 -15.85 44.58
CA TYR A 515 22.42 -16.65 43.90
C TYR A 515 23.77 -15.93 44.04
N ASN A 516 24.87 -16.69 44.08
CA ASN A 516 26.23 -16.13 44.03
C ASN A 516 26.59 -15.66 42.60
N ILE A 517 25.70 -14.87 42.00
CA ILE A 517 25.81 -14.29 40.66
C ILE A 517 25.74 -12.78 40.85
N CYS A 518 26.89 -12.12 40.65
CA CYS A 518 27.06 -10.67 40.80
C CYS A 518 27.15 -10.00 39.43
N THR A 519 26.40 -8.93 39.24
CA THR A 519 26.44 -8.08 38.05
C THR A 519 26.96 -6.70 38.44
N PRO A 520 28.09 -6.24 37.87
CA PRO A 520 28.63 -4.93 38.20
C PRO A 520 27.82 -3.81 37.50
N LEU A 521 27.50 -2.76 38.25
CA LEU A 521 26.75 -1.58 37.79
C LEU A 521 27.57 -0.28 37.85
N GLY A 522 28.85 -0.39 38.17
CA GLY A 522 29.81 0.70 38.37
C GLY A 522 31.01 0.22 39.19
N GLU A 523 31.96 1.11 39.48
CA GLU A 523 33.18 0.74 40.24
C GLU A 523 32.80 0.25 41.65
N ASP A 524 31.85 0.94 42.28
CA ASP A 524 31.37 0.65 43.64
C ASP A 524 29.94 0.09 43.71
N LYS A 525 29.30 -0.20 42.56
CA LYS A 525 27.90 -0.66 42.52
C LYS A 525 27.78 -2.05 41.91
N TYR A 526 26.89 -2.85 42.44
CA TYR A 526 26.59 -4.19 41.96
C TYR A 526 25.12 -4.52 42.19
N SER A 527 24.63 -5.56 41.51
CA SER A 527 23.40 -6.26 41.86
C SER A 527 23.66 -7.75 41.96
N CYS A 528 22.87 -8.42 42.79
CA CYS A 528 22.89 -9.86 42.91
C CYS A 528 21.64 -10.45 42.27
N ALA A 529 21.78 -11.58 41.58
CA ALA A 529 20.62 -12.32 41.11
C ALA A 529 19.92 -12.97 42.31
N CYS A 530 18.64 -12.68 42.52
CA CYS A 530 17.86 -13.24 43.60
C CYS A 530 17.17 -14.55 43.17
N ILE A 531 16.81 -15.40 44.13
CA ILE A 531 16.10 -16.65 43.88
C ILE A 531 14.70 -16.34 43.31
N GLU A 532 14.42 -16.89 42.13
CA GLU A 532 13.10 -16.87 41.49
C GLU A 532 12.53 -18.29 41.52
N SER A 533 11.32 -18.45 42.06
CA SER A 533 10.61 -19.73 42.06
C SER A 533 9.36 -19.63 41.18
N PHE A 534 9.22 -20.53 40.19
CA PHE A 534 8.12 -20.53 39.21
C PHE A 534 6.90 -21.37 39.64
N GLU A 535 6.83 -21.79 40.91
CA GLU A 535 5.71 -22.57 41.44
C GLU A 535 4.70 -21.67 42.17
N TRP A 536 3.40 -21.95 41.98
CA TRP A 536 2.32 -21.26 42.71
C TRP A 536 2.46 -21.45 44.22
N GLY A 537 2.82 -20.37 44.93
CA GLY A 537 3.04 -20.37 46.38
C GLY A 537 4.50 -20.45 46.83
N ALA A 538 5.47 -20.24 45.93
CA ALA A 538 6.88 -20.15 46.27
C ALA A 538 7.35 -18.70 46.45
N GLU A 539 8.33 -18.49 47.33
CA GLU A 539 8.90 -17.17 47.63
C GLU A 539 9.77 -16.71 46.44
N SER A 540 9.39 -15.59 45.81
CA SER A 540 10.21 -14.90 44.82
C SER A 540 10.80 -13.64 45.45
N TYR A 541 12.10 -13.43 45.23
CA TYR A 541 12.87 -12.34 45.79
C TYR A 541 13.41 -11.43 44.71
N ALA A 542 13.47 -10.13 45.00
CA ALA A 542 14.04 -9.14 44.11
C ALA A 542 15.11 -8.31 44.82
N TRP A 543 16.09 -7.82 44.06
CA TRP A 543 17.17 -7.00 44.58
C TRP A 543 16.67 -5.57 44.84
N ASP A 544 16.73 -5.11 46.10
CA ASP A 544 16.33 -3.74 46.48
C ASP A 544 17.47 -2.70 46.43
N GLY A 545 18.70 -3.15 46.16
CA GLY A 545 19.92 -2.35 46.22
C GLY A 545 20.93 -2.83 47.26
N GLU A 546 20.47 -3.53 48.29
CA GLU A 546 21.32 -4.06 49.38
C GLU A 546 21.07 -5.54 49.69
N LYS A 547 19.85 -6.03 49.48
CA LYS A 547 19.46 -7.41 49.79
C LYS A 547 18.36 -7.92 48.85
N CYS A 548 18.18 -9.23 48.84
CA CYS A 548 17.03 -9.87 48.20
C CYS A 548 15.83 -9.80 49.15
N VAL A 549 14.74 -9.15 48.72
CA VAL A 549 13.51 -8.97 49.52
C VAL A 549 12.30 -9.57 48.82
N SER A 550 11.36 -10.08 49.61
CA SER A 550 10.05 -10.48 49.11
C SER A 550 8.95 -9.62 49.75
N PRO A 551 7.99 -9.07 48.98
CA PRO A 551 6.85 -8.36 49.58
C PRO A 551 5.97 -9.28 50.45
N CYS A 552 6.11 -10.61 50.32
CA CYS A 552 5.41 -11.59 51.15
C CYS A 552 6.04 -11.80 52.54
N ASP A 553 7.26 -11.33 52.79
CA ASP A 553 7.96 -11.51 54.09
C ASP A 553 7.18 -10.90 55.26
N SER A 554 6.47 -9.80 55.01
CA SER A 554 5.63 -9.13 56.03
C SER A 554 4.26 -9.77 56.21
N LYS A 555 4.00 -10.93 55.57
CA LYS A 555 2.71 -11.64 55.57
C LYS A 555 1.51 -10.75 55.26
N PRO A 556 1.53 -10.01 54.13
CA PRO A 556 0.48 -9.04 53.82
C PRO A 556 -0.89 -9.67 53.53
N CYS A 557 -0.97 -10.99 53.36
CA CYS A 557 -2.19 -11.74 53.08
C CYS A 557 -2.90 -12.29 54.32
N GLU A 558 -2.45 -11.95 55.53
CA GLU A 558 -3.19 -12.19 56.77
C GLU A 558 -4.34 -11.17 56.96
N ILE A 559 -5.23 -11.11 55.97
CA ILE A 559 -6.37 -10.17 55.92
C ILE A 559 -7.71 -10.91 55.92
N PRO A 560 -8.83 -10.24 56.27
CA PRO A 560 -10.15 -10.84 56.20
C PRO A 560 -10.47 -11.40 54.81
N ASN A 561 -11.13 -12.55 54.77
CA ASN A 561 -11.54 -13.27 53.55
C ASN A 561 -10.40 -13.78 52.65
N SER A 562 -9.14 -13.60 53.03
CA SER A 562 -8.01 -14.27 52.38
C SER A 562 -7.83 -15.71 52.89
N ASP A 563 -7.24 -16.56 52.05
CA ASP A 563 -6.76 -17.90 52.42
C ASP A 563 -5.30 -17.88 52.97
N GLY A 564 -4.68 -16.70 53.03
CA GLY A 564 -3.32 -16.49 53.53
C GLY A 564 -2.22 -16.73 52.51
N LYS A 565 -2.54 -17.16 51.28
CA LYS A 565 -1.54 -17.35 50.22
C LYS A 565 -1.12 -16.00 49.65
N CYS A 566 0.19 -15.79 49.51
CA CYS A 566 0.78 -14.59 48.93
C CYS A 566 1.58 -14.99 47.69
N ASP A 567 1.30 -14.33 46.57
CA ASP A 567 1.94 -14.57 45.29
C ASP A 567 2.64 -13.28 44.82
N VAL A 568 3.95 -13.36 44.56
CA VAL A 568 4.78 -12.20 44.23
C VAL A 568 4.82 -12.03 42.72
N GLN A 569 4.48 -10.82 42.24
CA GLN A 569 4.55 -10.48 40.82
C GLN A 569 5.80 -9.66 40.51
N THR A 570 6.22 -8.77 41.42
CA THR A 570 7.47 -8.00 41.35
C THR A 570 8.00 -7.71 42.75
N ALA A 571 9.14 -7.01 42.88
CA ALA A 571 9.69 -6.55 44.17
C ALA A 571 8.67 -5.83 45.09
N GLU A 572 7.66 -5.17 44.49
CA GLU A 572 6.68 -4.35 45.22
C GLU A 572 5.23 -4.84 45.05
N ILE A 573 4.98 -5.76 44.12
CA ILE A 573 3.62 -6.18 43.75
C ILE A 573 3.39 -7.62 44.23
N TYR A 574 2.31 -7.82 44.97
CA TYR A 574 1.85 -9.13 45.42
C TYR A 574 0.33 -9.26 45.25
N ILE A 575 -0.13 -10.50 45.15
CA ILE A 575 -1.54 -10.90 45.08
C ILE A 575 -1.82 -11.84 46.24
N CYS A 576 -2.93 -11.63 46.95
CA CYS A 576 -3.38 -12.57 47.98
C CYS A 576 -4.43 -13.53 47.44
N GLY A 577 -4.32 -14.80 47.81
CA GLY A 577 -5.39 -15.77 47.58
C GLY A 577 -6.62 -15.41 48.42
N CYS A 578 -7.80 -15.46 47.80
CA CYS A 578 -9.07 -15.15 48.46
C CYS A 578 -9.95 -16.40 48.57
N LYS A 579 -10.65 -16.52 49.70
CA LYS A 579 -11.64 -17.59 49.92
C LYS A 579 -12.86 -17.31 49.05
N TYR A 580 -13.41 -18.34 48.41
CA TYR A 580 -14.68 -18.22 47.69
C TYR A 580 -15.79 -17.70 48.63
N PRO A 581 -16.63 -16.72 48.23
CA PRO A 581 -16.76 -16.12 46.89
C PRO A 581 -15.98 -14.80 46.65
N TYR A 582 -14.97 -14.50 47.47
CA TYR A 582 -14.19 -13.28 47.38
C TYR A 582 -13.06 -13.40 46.34
N TYR A 583 -12.64 -12.28 45.76
CA TYR A 583 -11.47 -12.20 44.88
C TYR A 583 -10.57 -11.02 45.28
N TRP A 584 -9.33 -11.03 44.83
CA TRP A 584 -8.34 -10.01 45.13
C TRP A 584 -8.58 -8.75 44.30
N ASP A 585 -8.81 -7.63 44.97
CA ASP A 585 -8.80 -6.31 44.35
C ASP A 585 -7.43 -5.65 44.59
N SER A 586 -6.68 -5.43 43.51
CA SER A 586 -5.35 -4.83 43.54
C SER A 586 -5.35 -3.38 43.99
N ASP A 587 -6.44 -2.65 43.74
CA ASP A 587 -6.53 -1.22 44.04
C ASP A 587 -6.75 -1.01 45.55
N SER A 588 -7.65 -1.79 46.15
CA SER A 588 -7.91 -1.72 47.60
C SER A 588 -7.01 -2.64 48.44
N ARG A 589 -6.25 -3.54 47.80
CA ARG A 589 -5.42 -4.60 48.41
C ARG A 589 -6.21 -5.45 49.42
N LYS A 590 -7.44 -5.81 49.06
CA LYS A 590 -8.36 -6.60 49.90
C LYS A 590 -9.08 -7.67 49.10
N CYS A 591 -9.50 -8.72 49.81
CA CYS A 591 -10.45 -9.68 49.27
C CYS A 591 -11.86 -9.10 49.36
N VAL A 592 -12.44 -8.77 48.21
CA VAL A 592 -13.77 -8.14 48.11
C VAL A 592 -14.78 -9.08 47.48
N ASN A 593 -16.06 -8.85 47.78
CA ASN A 593 -17.16 -9.56 47.15
C ASN A 593 -18.07 -8.54 46.45
N LEU A 594 -18.24 -8.69 45.14
CA LEU A 594 -19.02 -7.77 44.31
C LEU A 594 -20.50 -7.70 44.68
N CYS A 595 -21.01 -8.70 45.40
CA CYS A 595 -22.39 -8.71 45.88
C CYS A 595 -22.57 -8.02 47.25
N ASP A 596 -21.51 -7.54 47.91
CA ASP A 596 -21.62 -6.88 49.22
C ASP A 596 -22.44 -5.58 49.15
N ASP A 597 -22.27 -4.80 48.08
CA ASP A 597 -23.08 -3.60 47.79
C ASP A 597 -24.36 -3.90 46.98
N ASN A 598 -24.63 -5.19 46.77
CA ASN A 598 -25.73 -5.75 45.97
C ASN A 598 -26.09 -4.90 44.73
N PRO A 599 -25.22 -4.88 43.69
CA PRO A 599 -25.45 -4.09 42.47
C PRO A 599 -26.77 -4.44 41.76
N CYS A 600 -27.28 -5.66 41.96
CA CYS A 600 -28.55 -6.12 41.41
C CYS A 600 -29.76 -5.35 41.95
N SER A 601 -29.66 -4.72 43.11
CA SER A 601 -30.72 -3.86 43.65
C SER A 601 -30.88 -2.53 42.89
N LYS A 602 -29.94 -2.19 42.01
CA LYS A 602 -29.98 -0.97 41.19
C LYS A 602 -30.59 -1.21 39.80
N ASP A 603 -30.80 -2.46 39.42
CA ASP A 603 -31.42 -2.84 38.15
C ASP A 603 -32.92 -3.06 38.37
N GLU A 604 -33.75 -2.23 37.74
CA GLU A 604 -35.21 -2.28 37.88
C GLU A 604 -35.84 -3.57 37.29
N HIS A 605 -35.07 -4.31 36.49
CA HIS A 605 -35.48 -5.57 35.88
C HIS A 605 -34.85 -6.79 36.56
N SER A 606 -34.14 -6.60 37.69
CA SER A 606 -33.61 -7.67 38.53
C SER A 606 -34.52 -7.97 39.73
N THR A 607 -34.53 -9.23 40.18
CA THR A 607 -35.15 -9.63 41.47
C THR A 607 -34.40 -9.07 42.68
N GLY A 608 -33.24 -8.42 42.47
CA GLY A 608 -32.35 -7.95 43.51
C GLY A 608 -31.45 -9.03 44.10
N GLN A 609 -31.52 -10.27 43.60
CA GLN A 609 -30.60 -11.34 44.01
C GLN A 609 -29.29 -11.27 43.21
N CYS A 610 -28.17 -11.25 43.94
CA CYS A 610 -26.82 -11.20 43.40
C CYS A 610 -26.08 -12.49 43.70
N TYR A 611 -25.41 -13.03 42.68
CA TYR A 611 -24.57 -14.23 42.77
C TYR A 611 -23.17 -13.90 42.27
N SER A 612 -22.16 -13.99 43.14
CA SER A 612 -20.76 -13.78 42.77
C SER A 612 -20.22 -14.98 42.00
N LYS A 613 -19.39 -14.72 40.99
CA LYS A 613 -18.67 -15.74 40.22
C LYS A 613 -17.19 -15.78 40.62
N TYR A 614 -16.47 -16.80 40.14
CA TYR A 614 -15.02 -16.84 40.27
C TYR A 614 -14.38 -15.68 39.48
N GLY A 615 -13.57 -14.86 40.17
CA GLY A 615 -12.95 -13.66 39.60
C GLY A 615 -13.79 -12.39 39.79
N PRO A 616 -13.47 -11.28 39.10
CA PRO A 616 -14.16 -10.00 39.24
C PRO A 616 -15.50 -9.99 38.47
N ASP A 617 -16.37 -10.98 38.72
CA ASP A 617 -17.66 -11.12 38.02
C ASP A 617 -18.81 -11.47 38.97
N TYR A 618 -20.02 -11.06 38.59
CA TYR A 618 -21.27 -11.35 39.29
C TYR A 618 -22.42 -11.50 38.30
N THR A 619 -23.49 -12.13 38.74
CA THR A 619 -24.74 -12.26 37.99
C THR A 619 -25.92 -11.88 38.85
N CYS A 620 -26.86 -11.15 38.25
CA CYS A 620 -28.15 -10.87 38.86
C CYS A 620 -29.21 -11.84 38.36
N GLU A 621 -30.15 -12.22 39.22
CA GLU A 621 -31.37 -12.88 38.76
C GLU A 621 -32.35 -11.83 38.20
N CYS A 622 -32.91 -12.10 37.02
CA CYS A 622 -33.77 -11.19 36.27
C CYS A 622 -35.26 -11.55 36.43
N ILE A 623 -36.14 -10.54 36.37
CA ILE A 623 -37.58 -10.72 36.49
C ILE A 623 -38.16 -11.15 35.14
N GLY A 624 -38.95 -12.23 35.10
CA GLY A 624 -39.82 -12.56 33.96
C GLY A 624 -39.08 -12.76 32.62
N ASN A 625 -39.43 -11.96 31.60
CA ASN A 625 -38.91 -12.07 30.22
C ASN A 625 -37.56 -11.36 30.00
N TYR A 626 -36.75 -11.18 31.04
CA TYR A 626 -35.43 -10.55 30.94
C TYR A 626 -34.32 -11.57 31.22
N TYR A 627 -33.17 -11.44 30.57
CA TYR A 627 -31.99 -12.28 30.76
C TYR A 627 -30.76 -11.44 31.18
N TRP A 628 -29.81 -12.05 31.89
CA TRP A 628 -28.61 -11.36 32.33
C TRP A 628 -27.60 -11.20 31.18
N GLY A 629 -27.35 -9.97 30.76
CA GLY A 629 -26.29 -9.63 29.82
C GLY A 629 -24.93 -9.57 30.52
N ALA A 630 -24.08 -10.60 30.36
CA ALA A 630 -22.79 -10.67 31.03
C ALA A 630 -21.83 -9.52 30.68
N SER A 631 -21.91 -9.00 29.44
CA SER A 631 -21.10 -7.85 28.99
C SER A 631 -21.68 -6.50 29.42
N SER A 632 -23.00 -6.38 29.45
CA SER A 632 -23.70 -5.13 29.83
C SER A 632 -23.91 -4.98 31.34
N LYS A 633 -23.70 -6.06 32.11
CA LYS A 633 -23.96 -6.17 33.56
C LYS A 633 -25.38 -5.70 33.94
N LYS A 634 -26.37 -6.02 33.10
CA LYS A 634 -27.79 -5.66 33.26
C LYS A 634 -28.72 -6.76 32.79
N CYS A 635 -29.94 -6.76 33.31
CA CYS A 635 -31.05 -7.55 32.80
C CYS A 635 -31.59 -6.91 31.50
N LEU A 636 -31.52 -7.63 30.39
CA LEU A 636 -31.96 -7.19 29.07
C LEU A 636 -33.24 -7.92 28.65
N PRO A 637 -34.16 -7.28 27.90
CA PRO A 637 -35.35 -7.97 27.41
C PRO A 637 -34.97 -9.09 26.43
N ASN A 638 -35.67 -10.23 26.54
CA ASN A 638 -35.56 -11.35 25.62
C ASN A 638 -35.92 -10.99 24.18
#